data_AF-A0A8C2PEA4-F1
#
_entry.id   AF-A0A8C2PEA4-F1
#
_cell.length_a   1.000
_cell.length_b   1.000
_cell.length_c   1.000
_cell.angle_alpha   90.00
_cell.angle_beta   90.00
_cell.angle_gamma   90.00
#
_symmetry.space_group_name_H-M   'P 1'
#
loop_
_entity.id
_entity.type
_entity.pdbx_description
1 polymer ?
#
loop_
_entity_poly.entity_id
_entity_poly.type
_entity_poly.pdbx_seq_one_letter_code
_entity_poly.pdbx_strand_id
1 'polypeptide(L)'
;MSPTQWDFPVELCCRPMAFVTLTGLDVVYNAVHRAVWDAFCANRRADRVPISFKVLPGDHEYPKCRPKRTSYEWYIPKGILKTGWMNKHLNLVPALVVVFYELDWDEPQWKEKQSECATRVEIVRQSLQGRNTKVAVVLIQKKTPLPPGEDVIASERAAALCNACELSGKSLFVLPHTDHLVGYIIRLENAFYEHAQTYYYTEIRRVKSHKEFLNKTTHQLLFVRHQFKIAFFSELKQDTQNALKNYRTAYNLVHELRAHETNILEIKTMAGFINYKICRLCFQHNTPLDAIAQFRKHIDLCKKKIGSAELAFEHAAWMSKQFQAFGDLFDEAIKLGLTAIQTQNPGFYYQQAAYYAQERKQVAKALCNHEASVTYPNPDPLETQAGVLDFYGQRSWRQGILSFDLSDPEKEKVGILAIQLKERSVVHSEVIITLLSNAVAQFKKYKCPRMKSHLMVQMGEEYYYAKDYTKALKLLDYVMCDYRSEGWWTLLTSILTTALKCSYLMAQLKDYITYSLELLGRASTLKDDQKSRIEKNLINVLMNESPDPEPDCDILAVKTAQKLWADRISLAGSNVFTIGVQDFVPFVQCKAKFHFHAPSFHVDVPVQFDVYLKADCPHPIRFSKLCISFNNQEYNQFCVIEEASKASDVLENLTQGKMCLVPGKTRKFLFKFVAKTEDVGKKIEITSVDLVLGSEAGRCVVLNWQGGGGDAASAQEALQASRSFKRRPRLPDSEVHWDGIVIQASTMIISRVPNVSVHLRHDPPALTNEMYCLVVTVQSHEKTLIRDVKLTAGLKPGKLFFSKFHLLGSRMFLVYVSYLINTTIEGKEIVCKCHKDETVTIETVFPFDVAVKFVSTKFEHLERVYADIPFLLMTDLLSASPWALTIVSSELQLAPSMTPMDQLESQVDRGENVAHSPSLAEGRVICICFVVSWTSAMDSIPVISTVITLPHVIVENIPLHVNADLPSFGRVRESLPVRYHLQNKTDLVQDVEISVEPSDAFMFSGLKQIRLRILPGTEQEMLYNFYPLMAGYQQLPSLNINLLRFPNFTNQLLRRFIPTSIFVKVSDANQSSHPLSSLLLPTFKLSQH
;
A
#
# COMPACT_ATOMS: atom_id res chain seq x y z
N MET A 1 -26.39 21.29 -30.39
CA MET A 1 -27.34 20.20 -30.69
C MET A 1 -28.71 20.66 -30.22
N SER A 2 -29.72 20.67 -31.10
CA SER A 2 -31.12 20.79 -30.66
C SER A 2 -31.39 19.69 -29.63
N PRO A 3 -32.08 19.97 -28.51
CA PRO A 3 -32.39 18.94 -27.53
C PRO A 3 -33.08 17.78 -28.23
N THR A 4 -32.52 16.59 -28.06
CA THR A 4 -33.12 15.37 -28.60
C THR A 4 -34.47 15.17 -27.92
N GLN A 5 -35.42 14.51 -28.59
CA GLN A 5 -36.76 14.21 -28.05
C GLN A 5 -36.74 13.51 -26.67
N TRP A 6 -35.61 12.89 -26.33
CA TRP A 6 -35.39 12.12 -25.11
C TRP A 6 -34.72 12.91 -23.98
N ASP A 7 -34.23 14.13 -24.25
CA ASP A 7 -33.61 14.95 -23.22
C ASP A 7 -34.64 15.38 -22.17
N PHE A 8 -34.23 15.31 -20.91
CA PHE A 8 -35.07 15.80 -19.82
C PHE A 8 -35.18 17.32 -19.91
N PRO A 9 -36.38 17.90 -19.69
CA PRO A 9 -36.56 19.35 -19.70
C PRO A 9 -35.64 20.00 -18.67
N VAL A 10 -35.01 21.12 -19.04
CA VAL A 10 -34.13 21.89 -18.14
C VAL A 10 -34.86 22.31 -16.87
N GLU A 11 -36.16 22.56 -16.98
CA GLU A 11 -37.08 22.88 -15.90
C GLU A 11 -37.22 21.74 -14.88
N LEU A 12 -37.10 20.49 -15.33
CA LEU A 12 -37.15 19.32 -14.47
C LEU A 12 -35.80 19.09 -13.75
N CYS A 13 -34.69 19.26 -14.49
CA CYS A 13 -33.33 19.05 -13.99
C CYS A 13 -32.86 20.14 -13.03
N CYS A 14 -33.31 21.39 -13.19
CA CYS A 14 -32.94 22.49 -12.30
C CYS A 14 -33.46 22.25 -10.86
N ARG A 15 -32.77 22.83 -9.85
CA ARG A 15 -33.29 22.85 -8.48
C ARG A 15 -34.43 23.90 -8.44
N PRO A 16 -35.68 23.53 -8.14
CA PRO A 16 -36.76 24.50 -8.07
C PRO A 16 -36.49 25.51 -6.95
N MET A 17 -36.46 26.79 -7.29
CA MET A 17 -36.29 27.91 -6.38
C MET A 17 -37.54 28.78 -6.40
N ALA A 18 -37.85 29.45 -5.30
CA ALA A 18 -38.96 30.38 -5.23
C ALA A 18 -38.73 31.53 -6.21
N PHE A 19 -39.69 31.82 -7.08
CA PHE A 19 -39.54 32.89 -8.07
C PHE A 19 -40.08 34.21 -7.53
N VAL A 20 -39.22 35.24 -7.46
CA VAL A 20 -39.55 36.58 -6.97
C VAL A 20 -39.16 37.60 -8.03
N THR A 21 -40.07 38.54 -8.32
CA THR A 21 -39.81 39.62 -9.27
C THR A 21 -39.59 40.92 -8.53
N LEU A 22 -38.56 41.66 -8.93
CA LEU A 22 -38.30 43.02 -8.44
C LEU A 22 -38.69 44.01 -9.55
N THR A 23 -39.44 45.03 -9.18
CA THR A 23 -39.95 46.08 -10.10
C THR A 23 -39.65 47.44 -9.51
N GLY A 24 -39.50 48.48 -10.35
CA GLY A 24 -39.20 49.85 -9.90
C GLY A 24 -37.72 50.16 -9.69
N LEU A 25 -36.81 49.19 -9.90
CA LEU A 25 -35.36 49.40 -9.92
C LEU A 25 -34.88 49.76 -11.33
N ASP A 26 -34.26 50.92 -11.47
CA ASP A 26 -33.55 51.34 -12.70
C ASP A 26 -32.06 50.98 -12.60
N VAL A 27 -31.72 49.79 -13.08
CA VAL A 27 -30.36 49.24 -13.03
C VAL A 27 -29.44 49.87 -14.10
N VAL A 28 -29.99 50.65 -15.04
CA VAL A 28 -29.25 51.24 -16.16
C VAL A 28 -28.74 52.64 -15.79
N TYR A 29 -29.61 53.49 -15.22
CA TYR A 29 -29.27 54.90 -15.00
C TYR A 29 -29.08 55.31 -13.53
N ASN A 30 -29.54 54.49 -12.56
CA ASN A 30 -29.43 54.81 -11.14
C ASN A 30 -28.41 53.90 -10.41
N ALA A 31 -27.34 54.49 -9.90
CA ALA A 31 -26.26 53.78 -9.20
C ALA A 31 -26.71 53.10 -7.90
N VAL A 32 -27.65 53.70 -7.16
CA VAL A 32 -28.21 53.13 -5.93
C VAL A 32 -29.01 51.87 -6.24
N HIS A 33 -29.89 51.95 -7.25
CA HIS A 33 -30.66 50.80 -7.72
C HIS A 33 -29.77 49.67 -8.23
N ARG A 34 -28.68 50.01 -8.93
CA ARG A 34 -27.68 49.04 -9.37
C ARG A 34 -26.98 48.36 -8.19
N ALA A 35 -26.56 49.12 -7.18
CA ALA A 35 -25.96 48.57 -5.97
C ALA A 35 -26.90 47.63 -5.20
N VAL A 36 -28.20 47.97 -5.12
CA VAL A 36 -29.23 47.11 -4.51
C VAL A 36 -29.39 45.81 -5.31
N TRP A 37 -29.46 45.87 -6.63
CA TRP A 37 -29.54 44.70 -7.49
C TRP A 37 -28.31 43.80 -7.37
N ASP A 38 -27.11 44.39 -7.43
CA ASP A 38 -25.85 43.68 -7.30
C ASP A 38 -25.75 42.98 -5.93
N ALA A 39 -26.28 43.58 -4.87
CA ALA A 39 -26.35 42.96 -3.54
C ALA A 39 -27.28 41.73 -3.51
N PHE A 40 -28.43 41.73 -4.22
CA PHE A 40 -29.29 40.56 -4.38
C PHE A 40 -28.67 39.46 -5.26
N CYS A 41 -27.83 39.83 -6.22
CA CYS A 41 -27.14 38.92 -7.14
C CYS A 41 -25.81 38.37 -6.60
N ALA A 42 -25.21 39.00 -5.60
CA ALA A 42 -23.95 38.57 -5.02
C ALA A 42 -24.01 37.11 -4.53
N ASN A 43 -23.10 36.26 -5.04
CA ASN A 43 -23.13 34.81 -4.80
C ASN A 43 -22.60 34.46 -3.40
N ARG A 44 -23.48 34.55 -2.39
CA ARG A 44 -23.14 34.41 -0.97
C ARG A 44 -23.21 32.97 -0.41
N ARG A 45 -23.35 31.95 -1.27
CA ARG A 45 -23.38 30.45 -1.12
C ARG A 45 -23.75 29.76 0.21
N ALA A 46 -23.41 30.26 1.40
CA ALA A 46 -23.69 29.63 2.69
C ALA A 46 -25.03 30.06 3.33
N ASP A 47 -25.44 31.34 3.19
CA ASP A 47 -26.61 31.89 3.93
C ASP A 47 -27.82 32.26 3.05
N ARG A 48 -27.76 31.98 1.75
CA ARG A 48 -28.80 32.44 0.82
C ARG A 48 -30.00 31.51 0.78
N VAL A 49 -31.19 32.05 1.05
CA VAL A 49 -32.46 31.37 0.79
C VAL A 49 -32.63 31.03 -0.70
N PRO A 50 -33.27 29.91 -1.06
CA PRO A 50 -33.37 29.45 -2.45
C PRO A 50 -34.42 30.23 -3.24
N ILE A 51 -34.09 31.47 -3.58
CA ILE A 51 -34.91 32.39 -4.37
C ILE A 51 -34.21 32.70 -5.70
N SER A 52 -35.00 32.70 -6.78
CA SER A 52 -34.66 33.25 -8.08
C SER A 52 -35.22 34.65 -8.21
N PHE A 53 -34.35 35.65 -8.33
CA PHE A 53 -34.74 37.04 -8.55
C PHE A 53 -34.67 37.40 -10.03
N LYS A 54 -35.64 38.17 -10.52
CA LYS A 54 -35.62 38.78 -11.84
C LYS A 54 -36.14 40.20 -11.77
N VAL A 55 -35.40 41.15 -12.34
CA VAL A 55 -35.89 42.53 -12.51
C VAL A 55 -36.78 42.56 -13.75
N LEU A 56 -37.99 43.05 -13.60
CA LEU A 56 -38.94 43.27 -14.69
C LEU A 56 -39.49 44.70 -14.61
N PRO A 57 -39.87 45.30 -15.75
CA PRO A 57 -40.49 46.62 -15.74
C PRO A 57 -41.88 46.55 -15.09
N GLY A 58 -42.36 47.68 -14.57
CA GLY A 58 -43.62 47.73 -13.80
C GLY A 58 -44.87 47.42 -14.62
N ASP A 59 -44.81 47.60 -15.94
CA ASP A 59 -45.83 47.33 -16.94
C ASP A 59 -45.72 45.92 -17.57
N HIS A 60 -44.87 45.05 -17.01
CA HIS A 60 -44.67 43.72 -17.57
C HIS A 60 -45.97 42.90 -17.60
N GLU A 61 -46.38 42.49 -18.79
CA GLU A 61 -47.56 41.65 -18.97
C GLU A 61 -47.31 40.20 -18.54
N TYR A 62 -47.95 39.80 -17.44
CA TYR A 62 -47.90 38.42 -17.00
C TYR A 62 -48.93 37.54 -17.74
N PRO A 63 -48.69 36.22 -17.91
CA PRO A 63 -49.62 35.36 -18.67
C PRO A 63 -51.05 35.35 -18.10
N LYS A 64 -52.09 35.69 -18.87
CA LYS A 64 -53.46 35.80 -18.34
C LYS A 64 -53.94 34.51 -17.65
N CYS A 65 -54.64 34.65 -16.53
CA CYS A 65 -55.22 33.51 -15.81
C CYS A 65 -56.38 32.95 -16.64
N ARG A 66 -56.32 31.66 -17.00
CA ARG A 66 -57.45 31.02 -17.72
C ARG A 66 -58.65 30.90 -16.77
N PRO A 67 -59.88 31.07 -17.26
CA PRO A 67 -61.09 30.96 -16.44
C PRO A 67 -61.12 29.62 -15.72
N LYS A 68 -61.43 29.65 -14.41
CA LYS A 68 -61.49 28.47 -13.56
C LYS A 68 -62.71 27.63 -13.99
N ARG A 69 -62.52 26.33 -14.15
CA ARG A 69 -63.64 25.41 -14.41
C ARG A 69 -64.32 25.06 -13.09
N THR A 70 -65.64 25.20 -13.08
CA THR A 70 -66.51 24.97 -11.92
C THR A 70 -66.91 23.49 -11.76
N SER A 71 -66.88 22.69 -12.84
CA SER A 71 -67.14 21.24 -12.80
C SER A 71 -66.20 20.46 -13.74
N TYR A 72 -65.91 19.21 -13.36
CA TYR A 72 -65.15 18.23 -14.15
C TYR A 72 -65.99 17.07 -14.67
N GLU A 73 -67.30 17.04 -14.39
CA GLU A 73 -68.18 15.88 -14.62
C GLU A 73 -68.15 15.36 -16.06
N TRP A 74 -68.08 16.27 -17.05
CA TRP A 74 -68.04 15.96 -18.48
C TRP A 74 -66.66 16.15 -19.13
N TYR A 75 -65.60 16.35 -18.33
CA TYR A 75 -64.28 16.69 -18.88
C TYR A 75 -63.36 15.48 -19.04
N ILE A 76 -63.10 15.13 -20.30
CA ILE A 76 -62.11 14.09 -20.63
C ILE A 76 -60.72 14.72 -20.78
N PRO A 77 -59.71 14.29 -20.00
CA PRO A 77 -58.36 14.83 -20.10
C PRO A 77 -57.64 14.38 -21.37
N LYS A 78 -57.08 15.35 -22.13
CA LYS A 78 -56.31 15.10 -23.37
C LYS A 78 -54.88 14.58 -23.18
N GLY A 79 -54.36 14.53 -21.96
CA GLY A 79 -52.96 14.17 -21.64
C GLY A 79 -52.65 14.33 -20.16
N ILE A 80 -51.41 14.07 -19.73
CA ILE A 80 -50.98 14.08 -18.33
C ILE A 80 -50.46 15.44 -17.90
N LEU A 81 -49.37 15.97 -18.48
CA LEU A 81 -48.78 17.25 -18.05
C LEU A 81 -48.42 18.13 -19.25
N LYS A 82 -48.83 19.40 -19.18
CA LYS A 82 -48.54 20.37 -20.24
C LYS A 82 -47.08 20.80 -20.22
N THR A 83 -46.46 20.94 -21.39
CA THR A 83 -45.05 21.30 -21.56
C THR A 83 -44.68 22.62 -20.87
N GLY A 84 -45.44 23.68 -21.14
CA GLY A 84 -45.20 25.01 -20.56
C GLY A 84 -45.54 25.15 -19.06
N TRP A 85 -46.07 24.12 -18.37
CA TRP A 85 -46.52 24.27 -16.99
C TRP A 85 -45.37 24.47 -16.00
N MET A 86 -44.27 23.74 -16.13
CA MET A 86 -43.10 23.89 -15.23
C MET A 86 -42.42 25.25 -15.44
N ASN A 87 -42.12 25.61 -16.69
CA ASN A 87 -41.51 26.90 -17.04
C ASN A 87 -42.37 28.09 -16.54
N LYS A 88 -43.70 27.97 -16.64
CA LYS A 88 -44.63 28.97 -16.12
C LYS A 88 -44.38 29.30 -14.65
N HIS A 89 -44.16 28.31 -13.79
CA HIS A 89 -44.00 28.52 -12.34
C HIS A 89 -42.55 28.75 -11.90
N LEU A 90 -41.58 28.51 -12.78
CA LEU A 90 -40.16 28.80 -12.53
C LEU A 90 -39.75 30.20 -13.00
N ASN A 91 -40.26 30.66 -14.15
CA ASN A 91 -39.72 31.85 -14.83
C ASN A 91 -40.76 32.91 -15.24
N LEU A 92 -42.05 32.58 -15.29
CA LEU A 92 -43.09 33.49 -15.82
C LEU A 92 -44.07 34.00 -14.75
N VAL A 93 -44.30 33.24 -13.68
CA VAL A 93 -45.30 33.58 -12.65
C VAL A 93 -44.62 33.66 -11.30
N PRO A 94 -44.33 34.87 -10.80
CA PRO A 94 -43.69 35.03 -9.51
C PRO A 94 -44.65 34.67 -8.37
N ALA A 95 -44.07 34.18 -7.28
CA ALA A 95 -44.75 33.99 -6.00
C ALA A 95 -44.97 35.34 -5.28
N LEU A 96 -44.02 36.26 -5.45
CA LEU A 96 -44.02 37.61 -4.90
C LEU A 96 -43.50 38.61 -5.95
N VAL A 97 -44.21 39.73 -6.11
CA VAL A 97 -43.69 40.90 -6.83
C VAL A 97 -43.38 41.98 -5.80
N VAL A 98 -42.14 42.47 -5.83
CA VAL A 98 -41.65 43.51 -4.93
C VAL A 98 -41.51 44.81 -5.72
N VAL A 99 -42.17 45.86 -5.27
CA VAL A 99 -42.09 47.20 -5.86
C VAL A 99 -41.11 48.03 -5.04
N PHE A 100 -39.99 48.42 -5.64
CA PHE A 100 -39.03 49.35 -5.06
C PHE A 100 -39.46 50.78 -5.38
N TYR A 101 -39.42 51.63 -4.36
CA TYR A 101 -39.79 53.03 -4.49
C TYR A 101 -38.90 53.88 -3.59
N GLU A 102 -38.30 54.93 -4.15
CA GLU A 102 -37.48 55.89 -3.39
C GLU A 102 -38.41 56.85 -2.64
N LEU A 103 -38.43 56.78 -1.31
CA LEU A 103 -39.30 57.61 -0.47
C LEU A 103 -38.78 57.72 0.97
N ASP A 104 -38.34 58.92 1.33
CA ASP A 104 -37.97 59.25 2.71
C ASP A 104 -39.21 59.73 3.50
N TRP A 105 -39.24 59.44 4.81
CA TRP A 105 -40.37 59.82 5.67
C TRP A 105 -40.52 61.34 5.86
N ASP A 106 -39.49 62.14 5.58
CA ASP A 106 -39.44 63.60 5.80
C ASP A 106 -39.84 64.43 4.55
N GLU A 107 -40.31 63.80 3.47
CA GLU A 107 -40.59 64.48 2.19
C GLU A 107 -41.72 65.54 2.31
N PRO A 108 -41.52 66.77 1.80
CA PRO A 108 -42.52 67.85 1.86
C PRO A 108 -43.78 67.57 1.02
N GLN A 109 -43.68 66.77 -0.04
CA GLN A 109 -44.80 66.40 -0.93
C GLN A 109 -45.33 64.98 -0.66
N TRP A 110 -45.54 64.64 0.62
CA TRP A 110 -45.92 63.28 1.04
C TRP A 110 -47.15 62.71 0.32
N LYS A 111 -48.25 63.47 0.22
CA LYS A 111 -49.51 62.98 -0.37
C LYS A 111 -49.39 62.65 -1.86
N GLU A 112 -48.61 63.43 -2.61
CA GLU A 112 -48.38 63.20 -4.04
C GLU A 112 -47.54 61.94 -4.25
N LYS A 113 -46.42 61.81 -3.52
CA LYS A 113 -45.57 60.62 -3.56
C LYS A 113 -46.26 59.35 -3.08
N GLN A 114 -47.16 59.46 -2.10
CA GLN A 114 -48.04 58.38 -1.65
C GLN A 114 -48.97 57.93 -2.78
N SER A 115 -49.60 58.88 -3.50
CA SER A 115 -50.48 58.58 -4.64
C SER A 115 -49.73 57.96 -5.84
N GLU A 116 -48.50 58.40 -6.09
CA GLU A 116 -47.63 57.85 -7.13
C GLU A 116 -47.29 56.39 -6.83
N CYS A 117 -46.87 56.09 -5.60
CA CYS A 117 -46.59 54.72 -5.15
C CYS A 117 -47.83 53.81 -5.25
N ALA A 118 -48.99 54.29 -4.80
CA ALA A 118 -50.25 53.56 -4.91
C ALA A 118 -50.60 53.23 -6.36
N THR A 119 -50.41 54.18 -7.28
CA THR A 119 -50.64 53.98 -8.72
C THR A 119 -49.71 52.92 -9.30
N ARG A 120 -48.42 52.92 -8.95
CA ARG A 120 -47.46 51.90 -9.39
C ARG A 120 -47.84 50.50 -8.88
N VAL A 121 -48.27 50.39 -7.63
CA VAL A 121 -48.75 49.12 -7.05
C VAL A 121 -50.01 48.64 -7.77
N GLU A 122 -50.92 49.55 -8.12
CA GLU A 122 -52.17 49.22 -8.81
C GLU A 122 -51.93 48.70 -10.24
N ILE A 123 -50.98 49.30 -10.99
CA ILE A 123 -50.57 48.79 -12.32
C ILE A 123 -50.08 47.34 -12.23
N VAL A 124 -49.26 47.03 -11.22
CA VAL A 124 -48.76 45.67 -10.98
C VAL A 124 -49.91 44.73 -10.60
N ARG A 125 -50.87 45.16 -9.77
CA ARG A 125 -52.05 44.36 -9.41
C ARG A 125 -52.95 44.06 -10.61
N GLN A 126 -53.19 45.04 -11.46
CA GLN A 126 -53.97 44.87 -12.70
C GLN A 126 -53.30 43.86 -13.63
N SER A 127 -51.97 43.93 -13.77
CA SER A 127 -51.18 42.97 -14.55
C SER A 127 -51.23 41.54 -13.97
N LEU A 128 -51.51 41.40 -12.66
CA LEU A 128 -51.64 40.13 -11.94
C LEU A 128 -53.08 39.65 -11.75
N GLN A 129 -54.07 40.31 -12.36
CA GLN A 129 -55.48 40.03 -12.12
C GLN A 129 -55.83 38.53 -12.30
N GLY A 130 -56.52 37.98 -11.30
CA GLY A 130 -56.93 36.57 -11.28
C GLY A 130 -55.87 35.58 -10.80
N ARG A 131 -54.71 36.04 -10.34
CA ARG A 131 -53.66 35.23 -9.70
C ARG A 131 -53.52 35.54 -8.21
N ASN A 132 -52.97 34.58 -7.48
CA ASN A 132 -52.75 34.68 -6.03
C ASN A 132 -51.35 35.21 -5.68
N THR A 133 -50.61 35.75 -6.67
CA THR A 133 -49.26 36.30 -6.46
C THR A 133 -49.33 37.42 -5.43
N LYS A 134 -48.43 37.39 -4.44
CA LYS A 134 -48.38 38.44 -3.42
C LYS A 134 -47.67 39.69 -3.97
N VAL A 135 -48.01 40.86 -3.45
CA VAL A 135 -47.33 42.12 -3.74
C VAL A 135 -46.74 42.66 -2.44
N ALA A 136 -45.50 43.14 -2.49
CA ALA A 136 -44.82 43.82 -1.38
C ALA A 136 -44.16 45.10 -1.88
N VAL A 137 -43.96 46.07 -0.99
CA VAL A 137 -43.29 47.34 -1.28
C VAL A 137 -42.03 47.47 -0.43
N VAL A 138 -40.93 47.89 -1.05
CA VAL A 138 -39.68 48.21 -0.38
C VAL A 138 -39.38 49.69 -0.62
N LEU A 139 -39.32 50.45 0.47
CA LEU A 139 -38.95 51.87 0.42
C LEU A 139 -37.43 52.00 0.53
N ILE A 140 -36.81 52.62 -0.47
CA ILE A 140 -35.38 52.95 -0.43
C ILE A 140 -35.24 54.31 0.25
N GLN A 141 -34.53 54.34 1.37
CA GLN A 141 -34.36 55.54 2.20
C GLN A 141 -32.90 55.96 2.26
N LYS A 142 -32.65 57.26 2.24
CA LYS A 142 -31.29 57.83 2.34
C LYS A 142 -30.81 57.93 3.79
N LYS A 143 -31.74 58.03 4.74
CA LYS A 143 -31.44 58.07 6.19
C LYS A 143 -31.65 56.69 6.83
N THR A 144 -30.88 56.38 7.87
CA THR A 144 -31.12 55.20 8.71
C THR A 144 -32.43 55.35 9.47
N PRO A 145 -33.37 54.40 9.37
CA PRO A 145 -34.57 54.42 10.21
C PRO A 145 -34.17 54.26 11.67
N LEU A 146 -34.74 55.09 12.54
CA LEU A 146 -34.63 54.97 13.99
C LEU A 146 -35.32 53.67 14.47
N PRO A 147 -34.94 53.12 15.65
CA PRO A 147 -35.53 51.90 16.18
C PRO A 147 -37.07 51.96 16.27
N PRO A 148 -37.77 50.81 16.13
CA PRO A 148 -39.23 50.77 16.18
C PRO A 148 -39.74 51.25 17.55
N GLY A 149 -40.41 52.41 17.56
CA GLY A 149 -41.00 53.02 18.75
C GLY A 149 -40.60 54.47 19.02
N GLU A 150 -39.51 54.96 18.44
CA GLU A 150 -39.02 56.33 18.68
C GLU A 150 -39.56 57.37 17.68
N ASP A 151 -40.17 56.93 16.56
CA ASP A 151 -40.65 57.81 15.49
C ASP A 151 -42.15 57.54 15.17
N VAL A 152 -43.03 58.20 15.92
CA VAL A 152 -44.50 58.07 15.79
C VAL A 152 -44.97 58.48 14.38
N ILE A 153 -44.31 59.45 13.76
CA ILE A 153 -44.65 59.99 12.44
C ILE A 153 -44.37 58.95 11.35
N ALA A 154 -43.24 58.24 11.43
CA ALA A 154 -42.93 57.16 10.50
C ALA A 154 -43.95 56.02 10.58
N SER A 155 -44.42 55.67 11.78
CA SER A 155 -45.45 54.64 11.99
C SER A 155 -46.82 55.03 11.38
N GLU A 156 -47.27 56.25 11.61
CA GLU A 156 -48.53 56.77 11.05
C GLU A 156 -48.48 56.86 9.52
N ARG A 157 -47.37 57.39 8.97
CA ARG A 157 -47.14 57.47 7.52
C ARG A 157 -47.04 56.09 6.87
N ALA A 158 -46.40 55.12 7.52
CA ALA A 158 -46.34 53.73 7.03
C ALA A 158 -47.73 53.09 6.97
N ALA A 159 -48.56 53.28 8.00
CA ALA A 159 -49.95 52.80 8.01
C ALA A 159 -50.79 53.47 6.92
N ALA A 160 -50.65 54.79 6.73
CA ALA A 160 -51.32 55.52 5.66
C ALA A 160 -50.93 55.03 4.26
N LEU A 161 -49.63 54.75 4.02
CA LEU A 161 -49.15 54.19 2.76
C LEU A 161 -49.68 52.76 2.53
N CYS A 162 -49.69 51.92 3.57
CA CYS A 162 -50.25 50.57 3.49
C CYS A 162 -51.74 50.60 3.14
N ASN A 163 -52.51 51.49 3.75
CA ASN A 163 -53.94 51.68 3.44
C ASN A 163 -54.13 52.15 2.01
N ALA A 164 -53.34 53.12 1.54
CA ALA A 164 -53.42 53.63 0.16
C ALA A 164 -53.03 52.58 -0.89
N CYS A 165 -52.10 51.67 -0.57
CA CYS A 165 -51.66 50.59 -1.46
C CYS A 165 -52.44 49.27 -1.25
N GLU A 166 -53.41 49.24 -0.33
CA GLU A 166 -54.12 48.05 0.16
C GLU A 166 -53.19 46.89 0.58
N LEU A 167 -52.06 47.19 1.20
CA LEU A 167 -51.04 46.21 1.62
C LEU A 167 -51.16 45.90 3.10
N SER A 168 -50.79 44.69 3.50
CA SER A 168 -50.60 44.37 4.92
C SER A 168 -49.32 45.02 5.43
N GLY A 169 -49.28 45.46 6.69
CA GLY A 169 -48.07 46.02 7.30
C GLY A 169 -46.86 45.07 7.29
N LYS A 170 -47.07 43.75 7.12
CA LYS A 170 -46.00 42.76 6.95
C LYS A 170 -45.39 42.72 5.54
N SER A 171 -45.98 43.43 4.59
CA SER A 171 -45.59 43.49 3.18
C SER A 171 -44.96 44.83 2.80
N LEU A 172 -44.77 45.73 3.77
CA LEU A 172 -44.01 46.96 3.63
C LEU A 172 -42.66 46.80 4.31
N PHE A 173 -41.58 47.09 3.58
CA PHE A 173 -40.22 47.01 4.09
C PHE A 173 -39.47 48.32 3.82
N VAL A 174 -38.46 48.58 4.65
CA VAL A 174 -37.58 49.75 4.51
C VAL A 174 -36.15 49.26 4.27
N LEU A 175 -35.51 49.82 3.25
CA LEU A 175 -34.13 49.55 2.86
C LEU A 175 -33.32 50.85 2.96
N PRO A 176 -32.56 51.06 4.05
CA PRO A 176 -31.68 52.21 4.16
C PRO A 176 -30.43 52.05 3.30
N HIS A 177 -30.07 53.09 2.55
CA HIS A 177 -28.84 53.17 1.78
C HIS A 177 -27.67 53.59 2.68
N THR A 178 -27.02 52.60 3.29
CA THR A 178 -25.84 52.78 4.16
C THR A 178 -24.73 51.79 3.79
N ASP A 179 -23.54 51.96 4.36
CA ASP A 179 -22.38 51.07 4.15
C ASP A 179 -22.66 49.58 4.50
N HIS A 180 -23.70 49.30 5.31
CA HIS A 180 -24.11 47.94 5.71
C HIS A 180 -25.31 47.38 4.91
N LEU A 181 -25.47 47.78 3.64
CA LEU A 181 -26.57 47.35 2.75
C LEU A 181 -26.81 45.82 2.74
N VAL A 182 -25.73 45.03 2.74
CA VAL A 182 -25.78 43.56 2.65
C VAL A 182 -26.61 42.92 3.79
N GLY A 183 -26.51 43.45 5.01
CA GLY A 183 -27.25 42.93 6.17
C GLY A 183 -28.76 43.13 6.04
N TYR A 184 -29.19 44.28 5.55
CA TYR A 184 -30.61 44.57 5.29
C TYR A 184 -31.15 43.72 4.14
N ILE A 185 -30.35 43.50 3.09
CA ILE A 185 -30.72 42.62 1.98
C ILE A 185 -30.97 41.18 2.47
N ILE A 186 -30.15 40.63 3.37
CA ILE A 186 -30.37 39.29 3.95
C ILE A 186 -31.72 39.22 4.68
N ARG A 187 -32.06 40.26 5.45
CA ARG A 187 -33.36 40.34 6.14
C ARG A 187 -34.53 40.40 5.15
N LEU A 188 -34.38 41.17 4.07
CA LEU A 188 -35.38 41.23 2.99
C LEU A 188 -35.51 39.89 2.27
N GLU A 189 -34.41 39.22 1.95
CA GLU A 189 -34.41 37.91 1.30
C GLU A 189 -35.20 36.88 2.14
N ASN A 190 -34.98 36.85 3.46
CA ASN A 190 -35.74 35.99 4.38
C ASN A 190 -37.24 36.36 4.41
N ALA A 191 -37.58 37.64 4.46
CA ALA A 191 -38.98 38.07 4.45
C ALA A 191 -39.69 37.73 3.13
N PHE A 192 -39.01 37.91 1.99
CA PHE A 192 -39.51 37.52 0.67
C PHE A 192 -39.69 36.01 0.56
N TYR A 193 -38.76 35.26 1.15
CA TYR A 193 -38.85 33.81 1.23
C TYR A 193 -40.14 33.39 1.95
N GLU A 194 -40.42 33.90 3.14
CA GLU A 194 -41.64 33.58 3.89
C GLU A 194 -42.94 33.88 3.12
N HIS A 195 -42.96 35.01 2.39
CA HIS A 195 -44.08 35.38 1.54
C HIS A 195 -44.26 34.37 0.40
N ALA A 196 -43.17 33.96 -0.26
CA ALA A 196 -43.19 32.95 -1.30
C ALA A 196 -43.59 31.56 -0.76
N GLN A 197 -43.13 31.18 0.42
CA GLN A 197 -43.52 29.93 1.10
C GLN A 197 -45.03 29.85 1.33
N THR A 198 -45.62 30.95 1.79
CA THR A 198 -47.06 31.04 2.00
C THR A 198 -47.83 30.94 0.68
N TYR A 199 -47.34 31.56 -0.39
CA TYR A 199 -47.95 31.45 -1.72
C TYR A 199 -48.01 30.00 -2.19
N TYR A 200 -46.88 29.27 -2.15
CA TYR A 200 -46.85 27.88 -2.57
C TYR A 200 -47.70 26.98 -1.68
N TYR A 201 -47.80 27.26 -0.38
CA TYR A 201 -48.71 26.56 0.51
C TYR A 201 -50.19 26.69 0.11
N THR A 202 -50.63 27.90 -0.25
CA THR A 202 -51.98 28.16 -0.74
C THR A 202 -52.26 27.46 -2.07
N GLU A 203 -51.30 27.48 -3.00
CA GLU A 203 -51.44 26.77 -4.28
C GLU A 203 -51.48 25.24 -4.08
N ILE A 204 -50.71 24.67 -3.15
CA ILE A 204 -50.80 23.26 -2.78
C ILE A 204 -52.21 22.91 -2.27
N ARG A 205 -52.76 23.70 -1.36
CA ARG A 205 -54.13 23.49 -0.83
C ARG A 205 -55.17 23.53 -1.95
N ARG A 206 -55.02 24.46 -2.90
CA ARG A 206 -55.91 24.61 -4.05
C ARG A 206 -55.85 23.42 -5.01
N VAL A 207 -54.66 22.91 -5.30
CA VAL A 207 -54.52 21.71 -6.15
C VAL A 207 -55.10 20.48 -5.44
N LYS A 208 -54.97 20.40 -4.10
CA LYS A 208 -55.60 19.34 -3.29
C LYS A 208 -57.12 19.40 -3.33
N SER A 209 -57.73 20.58 -3.12
CA SER A 209 -59.19 20.70 -3.18
C SER A 209 -59.73 20.34 -4.56
N HIS A 210 -59.07 20.77 -5.64
CA HIS A 210 -59.45 20.37 -7.00
C HIS A 210 -59.38 18.85 -7.24
N LYS A 211 -58.43 18.15 -6.59
CA LYS A 211 -58.27 16.70 -6.70
C LYS A 211 -59.43 15.95 -6.05
N GLU A 212 -60.02 16.49 -4.97
CA GLU A 212 -61.16 15.87 -4.26
C GLU A 212 -62.42 15.80 -5.12
N PHE A 213 -62.60 16.73 -6.07
CA PHE A 213 -63.73 16.75 -7.01
C PHE A 213 -63.54 15.83 -8.24
N LEU A 214 -62.49 15.00 -8.30
CA LEU A 214 -62.21 14.13 -9.45
C LEU A 214 -62.76 12.71 -9.27
N ASN A 215 -63.37 12.17 -10.32
CA ASN A 215 -63.76 10.76 -10.38
C ASN A 215 -62.55 9.85 -10.72
N LYS A 216 -62.33 8.80 -9.91
CA LYS A 216 -61.21 7.85 -10.05
C LYS A 216 -61.25 7.04 -11.36
N THR A 217 -62.42 6.86 -11.97
CA THR A 217 -62.57 6.02 -13.17
C THR A 217 -62.30 6.80 -14.45
N THR A 218 -62.80 8.04 -14.55
CA THR A 218 -62.69 8.86 -15.77
C THR A 218 -61.50 9.81 -15.77
N HIS A 219 -61.02 10.23 -14.60
CA HIS A 219 -60.01 11.30 -14.47
C HIS A 219 -58.64 10.80 -13.99
N GLN A 220 -58.28 9.54 -14.28
CA GLN A 220 -57.00 8.94 -13.85
C GLN A 220 -55.77 9.79 -14.25
N LEU A 221 -55.74 10.31 -15.49
CA LEU A 221 -54.65 11.21 -15.96
C LEU A 221 -54.56 12.50 -15.13
N LEU A 222 -55.70 13.01 -14.65
CA LEU A 222 -55.73 14.19 -13.79
C LEU A 222 -55.23 13.85 -12.38
N PHE A 223 -55.48 12.66 -11.85
CA PHE A 223 -54.92 12.27 -10.55
C PHE A 223 -53.40 12.31 -10.56
N VAL A 224 -52.76 11.74 -11.58
CA VAL A 224 -51.31 11.84 -11.80
C VAL A 224 -50.88 13.29 -11.87
N ARG A 225 -51.55 14.09 -12.72
CA ARG A 225 -51.22 15.51 -12.90
C ARG A 225 -51.27 16.30 -11.60
N HIS A 226 -52.36 16.20 -10.84
CA HIS A 226 -52.53 16.96 -9.59
C HIS A 226 -51.51 16.51 -8.55
N GLN A 227 -51.23 15.21 -8.47
CA GLN A 227 -50.24 14.67 -7.55
C GLN A 227 -48.82 15.14 -7.88
N PHE A 228 -48.45 15.16 -9.17
CA PHE A 228 -47.19 15.75 -9.64
C PHE A 228 -47.09 17.24 -9.28
N LYS A 229 -48.15 18.02 -9.53
CA LYS A 229 -48.17 19.46 -9.21
C LYS A 229 -48.00 19.73 -7.72
N ILE A 230 -48.67 18.95 -6.86
CA ILE A 230 -48.51 19.06 -5.40
C ILE A 230 -47.04 18.81 -5.03
N ALA A 231 -46.44 17.75 -5.57
CA ALA A 231 -45.04 17.42 -5.30
C ALA A 231 -44.07 18.51 -5.78
N PHE A 232 -44.28 19.06 -6.98
CA PHE A 232 -43.45 20.14 -7.53
C PHE A 232 -43.58 21.45 -6.75
N PHE A 233 -44.80 21.82 -6.30
CA PHE A 233 -44.97 22.97 -5.42
C PHE A 233 -44.36 22.73 -4.03
N SER A 234 -44.36 21.50 -3.52
CA SER A 234 -43.62 21.16 -2.30
C SER A 234 -42.11 21.32 -2.48
N GLU A 235 -41.54 20.99 -3.66
CA GLU A 235 -40.13 21.32 -3.97
C GLU A 235 -39.87 22.83 -3.98
N LEU A 236 -40.74 23.63 -4.61
CA LEU A 236 -40.62 25.10 -4.61
C LEU A 236 -40.69 25.70 -3.20
N LYS A 237 -41.50 25.07 -2.33
CA LYS A 237 -41.59 25.34 -0.89
C LYS A 237 -40.36 24.82 -0.09
N GLN A 238 -39.42 24.11 -0.73
CA GLN A 238 -38.32 23.39 -0.07
C GLN A 238 -38.75 22.34 0.97
N ASP A 239 -39.98 21.86 0.89
CA ASP A 239 -40.50 20.76 1.71
C ASP A 239 -40.22 19.42 1.00
N THR A 240 -38.97 19.00 1.05
CA THR A 240 -38.45 17.87 0.27
C THR A 240 -39.05 16.52 0.69
N GLN A 241 -39.38 16.33 1.96
CA GLN A 241 -40.03 15.11 2.45
C GLN A 241 -41.45 14.95 1.90
N ASN A 242 -42.28 16.01 1.96
CA ASN A 242 -43.61 15.96 1.38
C ASN A 242 -43.55 15.86 -0.15
N ALA A 243 -42.58 16.52 -0.80
CA ALA A 243 -42.37 16.37 -2.24
C ALA A 243 -42.12 14.90 -2.60
N LEU A 244 -41.19 14.23 -1.92
CA LEU A 244 -40.85 12.82 -2.15
C LEU A 244 -42.05 11.90 -1.96
N LYS A 245 -42.81 12.07 -0.87
CA LYS A 245 -44.03 11.29 -0.62
C LYS A 245 -45.04 11.45 -1.75
N ASN A 246 -45.31 12.69 -2.16
CA ASN A 246 -46.27 12.96 -3.21
C ASN A 246 -45.80 12.45 -4.57
N TYR A 247 -44.50 12.53 -4.90
CA TYR A 247 -43.95 11.92 -6.11
C TYR A 247 -44.06 10.40 -6.11
N ARG A 248 -43.77 9.71 -4.99
CA ARG A 248 -43.97 8.26 -4.87
C ARG A 248 -45.44 7.88 -5.13
N THR A 249 -46.39 8.65 -4.61
CA THR A 249 -47.82 8.44 -4.92
C THR A 249 -48.13 8.70 -6.39
N ALA A 250 -47.59 9.77 -6.99
CA ALA A 250 -47.78 10.05 -8.42
C ALA A 250 -47.23 8.93 -9.29
N TYR A 251 -46.08 8.36 -8.91
CA TYR A 251 -45.44 7.25 -9.61
C TYR A 251 -46.33 6.00 -9.63
N ASN A 252 -46.89 5.62 -8.48
CA ASN A 252 -47.81 4.48 -8.40
C ASN A 252 -49.04 4.71 -9.28
N LEU A 253 -49.64 5.91 -9.22
CA LEU A 253 -50.80 6.28 -10.04
C LEU A 253 -50.50 6.23 -11.55
N VAL A 254 -49.27 6.57 -11.98
CA VAL A 254 -48.87 6.46 -13.40
C VAL A 254 -48.85 5.01 -13.86
N HIS A 255 -48.42 4.08 -13.01
CA HIS A 255 -48.37 2.67 -13.35
C HIS A 255 -49.75 1.99 -13.31
N GLU A 256 -50.73 2.56 -12.61
CA GLU A 256 -52.14 2.14 -12.64
C GLU A 256 -52.87 2.54 -13.93
N LEU A 257 -52.31 3.47 -14.73
CA LEU A 257 -52.89 3.86 -16.01
C LEU A 257 -52.85 2.69 -17.01
N ARG A 258 -53.97 2.48 -17.72
CA ARG A 258 -54.05 1.49 -18.80
C ARG A 258 -53.17 1.92 -19.98
N ALA A 259 -52.06 1.21 -20.17
CA ALA A 259 -51.14 1.47 -21.27
C ALA A 259 -51.68 0.89 -22.59
N HIS A 260 -51.84 1.77 -23.57
CA HIS A 260 -52.17 1.43 -24.96
C HIS A 260 -51.01 1.91 -25.85
N GLU A 261 -50.86 1.35 -27.04
CA GLU A 261 -49.80 1.75 -27.99
C GLU A 261 -49.79 3.27 -28.26
N THR A 262 -50.95 3.89 -28.19
CA THR A 262 -51.18 5.33 -28.38
C THR A 262 -50.61 6.23 -27.28
N ASN A 263 -50.67 5.78 -26.02
CA ASN A 263 -50.38 6.59 -24.83
C ASN A 263 -49.16 6.12 -24.05
N ILE A 264 -48.58 4.97 -24.43
CA ILE A 264 -47.45 4.36 -23.73
C ILE A 264 -46.22 5.28 -23.68
N LEU A 265 -45.98 6.08 -24.71
CA LEU A 265 -44.88 7.05 -24.74
C LEU A 265 -45.08 8.16 -23.71
N GLU A 266 -46.28 8.73 -23.62
CA GLU A 266 -46.63 9.75 -22.62
C GLU A 266 -46.52 9.19 -21.20
N ILE A 267 -47.05 7.98 -20.96
CA ILE A 267 -46.94 7.29 -19.67
C ILE A 267 -45.48 7.05 -19.29
N LYS A 268 -44.63 6.56 -20.21
CA LYS A 268 -43.20 6.32 -19.97
C LYS A 268 -42.42 7.60 -19.71
N THR A 269 -42.70 8.64 -20.48
CA THR A 269 -42.05 9.95 -20.32
C THR A 269 -42.36 10.52 -18.93
N MET A 270 -43.63 10.50 -18.53
CA MET A 270 -44.05 10.96 -17.21
C MET A 270 -43.53 10.08 -16.07
N ALA A 271 -43.52 8.76 -16.25
CA ALA A 271 -42.92 7.83 -15.29
C ALA A 271 -41.42 8.12 -15.09
N GLY A 272 -40.69 8.34 -16.19
CA GLY A 272 -39.27 8.71 -16.17
C GLY A 272 -39.03 10.05 -15.46
N PHE A 273 -39.86 11.07 -15.72
CA PHE A 273 -39.74 12.38 -15.05
C PHE A 273 -39.97 12.29 -13.55
N ILE A 274 -41.01 11.56 -13.14
CA ILE A 274 -41.31 11.33 -11.72
C ILE A 274 -40.18 10.52 -11.07
N ASN A 275 -39.70 9.47 -11.74
CA ASN A 275 -38.61 8.63 -11.24
C ASN A 275 -37.32 9.44 -11.05
N TYR A 276 -36.97 10.30 -12.01
CA TYR A 276 -35.84 11.21 -11.92
C TYR A 276 -35.93 12.10 -10.67
N LYS A 277 -37.10 12.72 -10.43
CA LYS A 277 -37.34 13.55 -9.23
C LYS A 277 -37.26 12.74 -7.94
N ILE A 278 -37.79 11.52 -7.89
CA ILE A 278 -37.69 10.64 -6.72
C ILE A 278 -36.23 10.31 -6.43
N CYS A 279 -35.47 9.86 -7.44
CA CYS A 279 -34.06 9.49 -7.27
C CYS A 279 -33.23 10.68 -6.79
N ARG A 280 -33.42 11.86 -7.40
CA ARG A 280 -32.74 13.09 -6.99
C ARG A 280 -33.04 13.47 -5.54
N LEU A 281 -34.30 13.41 -5.11
CA LEU A 281 -34.67 13.69 -3.72
C LEU A 281 -34.10 12.65 -2.75
N CYS A 282 -34.09 11.36 -3.11
CA CYS A 282 -33.44 10.33 -2.30
C CYS A 282 -31.94 10.58 -2.12
N PHE A 283 -31.23 11.00 -3.17
CA PHE A 283 -29.83 11.41 -3.05
C PHE A 283 -29.65 12.64 -2.16
N GLN A 284 -30.53 13.65 -2.25
CA GLN A 284 -30.51 14.82 -1.35
C GLN A 284 -30.77 14.46 0.12
N HIS A 285 -31.55 13.41 0.37
CA HIS A 285 -31.81 12.88 1.72
C HIS A 285 -30.72 11.90 2.21
N ASN A 286 -29.61 11.75 1.47
CA ASN A 286 -28.54 10.80 1.77
C ASN A 286 -29.03 9.34 1.86
N THR A 287 -30.05 8.95 1.09
CA THR A 287 -30.57 7.57 0.99
C THR A 287 -30.32 6.95 -0.39
N PRO A 288 -29.04 6.66 -0.76
CA PRO A 288 -28.70 6.16 -2.10
C PRO A 288 -29.27 4.76 -2.38
N LEU A 289 -29.41 3.89 -1.38
CA LEU A 289 -29.97 2.55 -1.54
C LEU A 289 -31.44 2.60 -1.97
N ASP A 290 -32.22 3.52 -1.40
CA ASP A 290 -33.60 3.78 -1.79
C ASP A 290 -33.68 4.27 -3.24
N ALA A 291 -32.77 5.17 -3.65
CA ALA A 291 -32.70 5.65 -5.03
C ALA A 291 -32.39 4.50 -6.01
N ILE A 292 -31.42 3.65 -5.67
CA ILE A 292 -31.04 2.47 -6.48
C ILE A 292 -32.18 1.47 -6.58
N ALA A 293 -32.85 1.15 -5.46
CA ALA A 293 -33.97 0.22 -5.42
C ALA A 293 -35.16 0.74 -6.24
N GLN A 294 -35.47 2.03 -6.11
CA GLN A 294 -36.51 2.67 -6.90
C GLN A 294 -36.18 2.66 -8.40
N PHE A 295 -34.93 2.96 -8.77
CA PHE A 295 -34.50 2.93 -10.17
C PHE A 295 -34.55 1.53 -10.76
N ARG A 296 -34.08 0.49 -10.03
CA ARG A 296 -34.21 -0.91 -10.46
C ARG A 296 -35.66 -1.30 -10.69
N LYS A 297 -36.54 -0.99 -9.73
CA LYS A 297 -37.99 -1.20 -9.87
C LYS A 297 -38.56 -0.49 -11.10
N HIS A 298 -38.11 0.73 -11.38
CA HIS A 298 -38.53 1.49 -12.55
C HIS A 298 -38.15 0.80 -13.86
N ILE A 299 -36.90 0.36 -13.96
CA ILE A 299 -36.40 -0.38 -15.12
C ILE A 299 -37.16 -1.69 -15.32
N ASP A 300 -37.35 -2.50 -14.27
CA ASP A 300 -38.04 -3.79 -14.37
C ASP A 300 -39.49 -3.64 -14.86
N LEU A 301 -40.19 -2.60 -14.42
CA LEU A 301 -41.55 -2.29 -14.86
C LEU A 301 -41.61 -1.75 -16.29
N CYS A 302 -40.62 -0.97 -16.72
CA CYS A 302 -40.63 -0.30 -18.02
C CYS A 302 -40.00 -1.14 -19.14
N LYS A 303 -39.14 -2.12 -18.83
CA LYS A 303 -38.52 -3.03 -19.80
C LYS A 303 -39.55 -3.82 -20.62
N LYS A 304 -40.72 -4.12 -20.05
CA LYS A 304 -41.83 -4.81 -20.74
C LYS A 304 -42.71 -3.88 -21.58
N LYS A 305 -42.57 -2.55 -21.43
CA LYS A 305 -43.43 -1.54 -22.06
C LYS A 305 -42.75 -0.94 -23.29
N ILE A 306 -42.50 -1.76 -24.32
CA ILE A 306 -41.77 -1.32 -25.52
C ILE A 306 -42.57 -0.26 -26.28
N GLY A 307 -43.86 -0.53 -26.54
CA GLY A 307 -44.74 0.29 -27.37
C GLY A 307 -44.95 -0.36 -28.73
N SER A 308 -45.10 0.44 -29.79
CA SER A 308 -45.16 -0.07 -31.16
C SER A 308 -43.85 -0.78 -31.54
N ALA A 309 -43.96 -1.97 -32.14
CA ALA A 309 -42.81 -2.76 -32.58
C ALA A 309 -41.98 -2.03 -33.66
N GLU A 310 -42.63 -1.22 -34.49
CA GLU A 310 -41.99 -0.44 -35.57
C GLU A 310 -41.09 0.69 -35.04
N LEU A 311 -41.24 1.04 -33.76
CA LEU A 311 -40.48 2.10 -33.06
C LEU A 311 -39.69 1.54 -31.87
N ALA A 312 -39.32 0.26 -31.89
CA ALA A 312 -38.58 -0.36 -30.79
C ALA A 312 -37.24 0.34 -30.48
N PHE A 313 -36.60 0.99 -31.47
CA PHE A 313 -35.38 1.79 -31.26
C PHE A 313 -35.62 3.00 -30.33
N GLU A 314 -36.82 3.58 -30.32
CA GLU A 314 -37.18 4.67 -29.39
C GLU A 314 -37.19 4.18 -27.95
N HIS A 315 -37.63 2.93 -27.72
CA HIS A 315 -37.57 2.34 -26.40
C HIS A 315 -36.12 2.17 -25.92
N ALA A 316 -35.24 1.68 -26.79
CA ALA A 316 -33.82 1.56 -26.49
C ALA A 316 -33.17 2.93 -26.23
N ALA A 317 -33.53 3.96 -27.02
CA ALA A 317 -33.11 5.35 -26.81
C ALA A 317 -33.54 5.88 -25.43
N TRP A 318 -34.82 5.69 -25.10
CA TRP A 318 -35.38 6.11 -23.81
C TRP A 318 -34.69 5.39 -22.65
N MET A 319 -34.48 4.08 -22.76
CA MET A 319 -33.78 3.27 -21.74
C MET A 319 -32.35 3.76 -21.53
N SER A 320 -31.59 3.95 -22.60
CA SER A 320 -30.24 4.51 -22.54
C SER A 320 -30.21 5.84 -21.80
N LYS A 321 -31.17 6.73 -22.09
CA LYS A 321 -31.25 8.04 -21.45
C LYS A 321 -31.68 7.98 -19.98
N GLN A 322 -32.54 7.06 -19.58
CA GLN A 322 -32.88 6.85 -18.15
C GLN A 322 -31.65 6.41 -17.35
N PHE A 323 -30.86 5.48 -17.88
CA PHE A 323 -29.60 5.03 -17.25
C PHE A 323 -28.55 6.14 -17.19
N GLN A 324 -28.40 6.91 -18.28
CA GLN A 324 -27.50 8.07 -18.29
C GLN A 324 -27.89 9.10 -17.22
N ALA A 325 -29.17 9.49 -17.17
CA ALA A 325 -29.64 10.50 -16.22
C ALA A 325 -29.52 10.05 -14.76
N PHE A 326 -29.73 8.76 -14.47
CA PHE A 326 -29.47 8.22 -13.14
C PHE A 326 -27.97 8.20 -12.80
N GLY A 327 -27.12 7.85 -13.77
CA GLY A 327 -25.65 7.94 -13.64
C GLY A 327 -25.19 9.36 -13.32
N ASP A 328 -25.73 10.36 -14.03
CA ASP A 328 -25.44 11.78 -13.83
C ASP A 328 -25.89 12.25 -12.43
N LEU A 329 -27.09 11.88 -11.99
CA LEU A 329 -27.58 12.17 -10.64
C LEU A 329 -26.71 11.55 -9.55
N PHE A 330 -26.23 10.33 -9.77
CA PHE A 330 -25.37 9.65 -8.80
C PHE A 330 -23.98 10.31 -8.76
N ASP A 331 -23.40 10.68 -9.90
CA ASP A 331 -22.13 11.43 -9.94
C ASP A 331 -22.26 12.83 -9.30
N GLU A 332 -23.39 13.53 -9.50
CA GLU A 332 -23.70 14.79 -8.81
C GLU A 332 -23.79 14.58 -7.29
N ALA A 333 -24.47 13.53 -6.83
CA ALA A 333 -24.58 13.21 -5.41
C ALA A 333 -23.20 12.94 -4.77
N ILE A 334 -22.29 12.27 -5.50
CA ILE A 334 -20.91 12.03 -5.06
C ILE A 334 -20.14 13.35 -4.94
N LYS A 335 -20.31 14.27 -5.90
CA LYS A 335 -19.71 15.62 -5.82
C LYS A 335 -20.24 16.43 -4.64
N LEU A 336 -21.49 16.19 -4.24
CA LEU A 336 -22.14 16.81 -3.08
C LEU A 336 -21.79 16.16 -1.73
N GLY A 337 -20.91 15.15 -1.71
CA GLY A 337 -20.37 14.55 -0.48
C GLY A 337 -20.80 13.10 -0.20
N LEU A 338 -21.53 12.45 -1.12
CA LEU A 338 -21.87 11.03 -0.98
C LEU A 338 -20.63 10.13 -1.21
N THR A 339 -20.38 9.20 -0.31
CA THR A 339 -19.31 8.20 -0.47
C THR A 339 -19.82 7.00 -1.28
N ALA A 340 -19.26 6.81 -2.48
CA ALA A 340 -19.57 5.66 -3.32
C ALA A 340 -18.54 4.54 -3.15
N ILE A 341 -19.01 3.30 -3.20
CA ILE A 341 -18.19 2.09 -3.09
C ILE A 341 -17.89 1.50 -4.47
N GLN A 342 -16.84 0.70 -4.57
CA GLN A 342 -16.39 0.11 -5.83
C GLN A 342 -17.48 -0.72 -6.56
N THR A 343 -18.35 -1.39 -5.80
CA THR A 343 -19.45 -2.22 -6.33
C THR A 343 -20.72 -1.44 -6.68
N GLN A 344 -20.83 -0.19 -6.23
CA GLN A 344 -21.99 0.68 -6.47
C GLN A 344 -21.48 2.06 -6.86
N ASN A 345 -21.12 2.18 -8.14
CA ASN A 345 -20.60 3.42 -8.73
C ASN A 345 -21.41 3.83 -9.96
N PRO A 346 -21.36 5.12 -10.37
CA PRO A 346 -22.06 5.60 -11.57
C PRO A 346 -21.63 4.91 -12.87
N GLY A 347 -20.40 4.38 -12.94
CA GLY A 347 -19.84 3.73 -14.12
C GLY A 347 -20.68 2.55 -14.63
N PHE A 348 -21.29 1.77 -13.73
CA PHE A 348 -22.20 0.68 -14.12
C PHE A 348 -23.44 1.19 -14.86
N TYR A 349 -23.97 2.35 -14.48
CA TYR A 349 -25.15 2.93 -15.12
C TYR A 349 -24.81 3.51 -16.49
N TYR A 350 -23.64 4.14 -16.64
CA TYR A 350 -23.15 4.57 -17.94
C TYR A 350 -22.86 3.40 -18.89
N GLN A 351 -22.30 2.29 -18.37
CA GLN A 351 -22.12 1.06 -19.14
C GLN A 351 -23.46 0.51 -19.65
N GLN A 352 -24.47 0.43 -18.77
CA GLN A 352 -25.81 -0.01 -19.18
C GLN A 352 -26.46 0.97 -20.18
N ALA A 353 -26.24 2.27 -20.02
CA ALA A 353 -26.68 3.26 -20.99
C ALA A 353 -26.06 3.03 -22.37
N ALA A 354 -24.75 2.74 -22.42
CA ALA A 354 -24.04 2.41 -23.66
C ALA A 354 -24.58 1.12 -24.29
N TYR A 355 -24.85 0.08 -23.49
CA TYR A 355 -25.47 -1.16 -23.98
C TYR A 355 -26.81 -0.91 -24.67
N TYR A 356 -27.73 -0.15 -24.06
CA TYR A 356 -28.99 0.19 -24.71
C TYR A 356 -28.83 1.12 -25.93
N ALA A 357 -27.75 1.92 -25.99
CA ALA A 357 -27.43 2.69 -27.18
C ALA A 357 -26.91 1.81 -28.34
N GLN A 358 -26.19 0.73 -28.04
CA GLN A 358 -25.80 -0.30 -29.01
C GLN A 358 -27.03 -1.08 -29.51
N GLU A 359 -27.94 -1.48 -28.63
CA GLU A 359 -29.23 -2.08 -28.99
C GLU A 359 -30.04 -1.14 -29.89
N ARG A 360 -30.10 0.17 -29.57
CA ARG A 360 -30.73 1.19 -30.42
C ARG A 360 -30.14 1.20 -31.83
N LYS A 361 -28.81 1.15 -31.97
CA LYS A 361 -28.11 1.10 -33.26
C LYS A 361 -28.47 -0.17 -34.05
N GLN A 362 -28.53 -1.33 -33.41
CA GLN A 362 -28.90 -2.60 -34.05
C GLN A 362 -30.36 -2.60 -34.53
N VAL A 363 -31.28 -2.19 -33.66
CA VAL A 363 -32.72 -2.12 -33.98
C VAL A 363 -33.00 -1.05 -35.03
N ALA A 364 -32.35 0.11 -34.97
CA ALA A 364 -32.46 1.15 -35.99
C ALA A 364 -31.96 0.65 -37.35
N LYS A 365 -30.84 -0.09 -37.38
CA LYS A 365 -30.35 -0.71 -38.63
C LYS A 365 -31.33 -1.73 -39.21
N ALA A 366 -32.04 -2.47 -38.37
CA ALA A 366 -33.04 -3.44 -38.82
C ALA A 366 -34.34 -2.78 -39.32
N LEU A 367 -34.84 -1.76 -38.62
CA LEU A 367 -36.15 -1.15 -38.88
C LEU A 367 -36.12 0.07 -39.80
N CYS A 368 -35.00 0.80 -39.86
CA CYS A 368 -34.87 2.03 -40.66
C CYS A 368 -34.13 1.79 -41.99
N ASN A 369 -33.90 0.53 -42.37
CA ASN A 369 -33.29 0.13 -43.64
C ASN A 369 -34.34 0.20 -44.78
N HIS A 370 -34.75 1.42 -45.10
CA HIS A 370 -35.62 1.71 -46.24
C HIS A 370 -34.79 1.91 -47.51
N GLU A 371 -35.35 1.54 -48.66
CA GLU A 371 -34.74 1.80 -49.97
C GLU A 371 -34.43 3.30 -50.15
N ALA A 372 -33.41 3.62 -50.94
CA ALA A 372 -33.02 5.00 -51.23
C ALA A 372 -34.11 5.83 -51.95
N SER A 373 -35.19 5.19 -52.41
CA SER A 373 -36.37 5.77 -53.06
C SER A 373 -37.38 6.38 -52.07
N VAL A 374 -37.33 6.03 -50.79
CA VAL A 374 -38.30 6.50 -49.79
C VAL A 374 -37.97 7.94 -49.38
N THR A 375 -38.82 8.87 -49.80
CA THR A 375 -38.66 10.31 -49.56
C THR A 375 -39.36 10.71 -48.26
N TYR A 376 -38.84 11.73 -47.57
CA TYR A 376 -39.44 12.25 -46.34
C TYR A 376 -40.88 12.76 -46.60
N PRO A 377 -41.86 12.43 -45.74
CA PRO A 377 -43.23 12.89 -45.93
C PRO A 377 -43.35 14.42 -45.93
N ASN A 378 -44.10 14.98 -46.89
CA ASN A 378 -44.37 16.41 -46.99
C ASN A 378 -45.89 16.62 -47.11
N PRO A 379 -46.56 17.39 -46.23
CA PRO A 379 -46.03 18.19 -45.11
C PRO A 379 -45.46 17.36 -43.96
N ASP A 380 -44.48 17.91 -43.22
CA ASP A 380 -43.80 17.21 -42.13
C ASP A 380 -44.80 16.86 -40.99
N PRO A 381 -45.08 15.56 -40.73
CA PRO A 381 -45.96 15.13 -39.64
C PRO A 381 -45.36 15.37 -38.25
N LEU A 382 -44.07 15.73 -38.17
CA LEU A 382 -43.37 16.07 -36.94
C LEU A 382 -43.47 17.56 -36.59
N GLU A 383 -43.79 18.42 -37.55
CA GLU A 383 -44.02 19.84 -37.31
C GLU A 383 -45.41 20.09 -36.74
N THR A 384 -45.46 20.90 -35.68
CA THR A 384 -46.69 21.27 -34.99
C THR A 384 -46.95 22.75 -35.23
N GLN A 385 -48.21 23.17 -35.31
CA GLN A 385 -48.60 24.55 -35.66
C GLN A 385 -47.98 25.62 -34.74
N ALA A 386 -47.54 25.25 -33.53
CA ALA A 386 -46.88 26.11 -32.56
C ALA A 386 -45.41 25.75 -32.27
N GLY A 387 -44.85 24.76 -32.97
CA GLY A 387 -43.47 24.25 -32.75
C GLY A 387 -43.23 23.57 -31.40
N VAL A 388 -44.25 23.42 -30.55
CA VAL A 388 -44.15 22.86 -29.19
C VAL A 388 -45.25 21.83 -28.96
N LEU A 389 -44.91 20.73 -28.27
CA LEU A 389 -45.89 19.73 -27.85
C LEU A 389 -46.86 20.29 -26.80
N ASP A 390 -48.15 19.99 -26.91
CA ASP A 390 -49.14 20.36 -25.90
C ASP A 390 -48.89 19.67 -24.54
N PHE A 391 -48.55 18.38 -24.60
CA PHE A 391 -48.28 17.50 -23.45
C PHE A 391 -46.95 16.75 -23.63
N TYR A 392 -46.27 16.46 -22.53
CA TYR A 392 -45.01 15.72 -22.55
C TYR A 392 -45.21 14.28 -23.04
N GLY A 393 -44.42 13.86 -24.03
CA GLY A 393 -44.47 12.49 -24.57
C GLY A 393 -45.65 12.20 -25.49
N GLN A 394 -46.45 13.21 -25.86
CA GLN A 394 -47.48 13.08 -26.90
C GLN A 394 -46.85 13.13 -28.30
N ARG A 395 -47.34 12.30 -29.22
CA ARG A 395 -46.91 12.34 -30.64
C ARG A 395 -47.36 13.65 -31.30
N SER A 396 -46.50 14.26 -32.12
CA SER A 396 -46.74 15.53 -32.82
C SER A 396 -48.01 15.52 -33.67
N TRP A 397 -48.23 14.44 -34.43
CA TRP A 397 -49.40 14.27 -35.30
C TRP A 397 -50.70 13.93 -34.54
N ARG A 398 -50.65 13.79 -33.21
CA ARG A 398 -51.81 13.47 -32.35
C ARG A 398 -52.26 14.64 -31.47
N GLN A 399 -51.80 15.86 -31.75
CA GLN A 399 -52.23 17.04 -31.01
C GLN A 399 -53.73 17.31 -31.19
N GLY A 400 -54.42 17.68 -30.12
CA GLY A 400 -55.84 18.05 -30.14
C GLY A 400 -56.85 16.90 -30.05
N ILE A 401 -56.46 15.67 -30.39
CA ILE A 401 -57.30 14.44 -30.36
C ILE A 401 -57.32 13.85 -28.94
N LEU A 402 -58.45 13.23 -28.55
CA LEU A 402 -58.55 12.51 -27.28
C LEU A 402 -57.60 11.31 -27.26
N SER A 403 -56.95 11.04 -26.12
CA SER A 403 -55.96 9.97 -25.96
C SER A 403 -56.50 8.55 -26.27
N PHE A 404 -57.81 8.39 -26.41
CA PHE A 404 -58.49 7.12 -26.67
C PHE A 404 -59.15 7.00 -28.05
N ASP A 405 -59.19 8.07 -28.85
CA ASP A 405 -59.85 8.00 -30.17
C ASP A 405 -59.00 7.26 -31.21
N LEU A 406 -59.69 6.45 -32.01
CA LEU A 406 -59.15 5.69 -33.14
C LEU A 406 -58.52 6.68 -34.15
N SER A 407 -57.20 6.77 -34.09
CA SER A 407 -56.42 7.62 -34.97
C SER A 407 -56.52 7.12 -36.41
N ASP A 408 -56.51 8.05 -37.36
CA ASP A 408 -56.38 7.77 -38.79
C ASP A 408 -55.12 6.91 -39.04
N PRO A 409 -55.25 5.64 -39.48
CA PRO A 409 -54.13 4.72 -39.62
C PRO A 409 -53.11 5.21 -40.67
N GLU A 410 -53.53 6.04 -41.62
CA GLU A 410 -52.65 6.67 -42.62
C GLU A 410 -51.69 7.67 -41.96
N LYS A 411 -52.22 8.55 -41.09
CA LYS A 411 -51.40 9.54 -40.36
C LYS A 411 -50.41 8.87 -39.40
N GLU A 412 -50.80 7.75 -38.80
CA GLU A 412 -49.91 6.99 -37.92
C GLU A 412 -48.74 6.39 -38.70
N LYS A 413 -49.00 5.76 -39.86
CA LYS A 413 -47.94 5.22 -40.74
C LYS A 413 -46.98 6.31 -41.22
N VAL A 414 -47.53 7.45 -41.66
CA VAL A 414 -46.72 8.60 -42.13
C VAL A 414 -45.88 9.18 -41.00
N GLY A 415 -46.43 9.30 -39.78
CA GLY A 415 -45.69 9.74 -38.60
C GLY A 415 -44.57 8.78 -38.19
N ILE A 416 -44.83 7.47 -38.19
CA ILE A 416 -43.82 6.43 -37.89
C ILE A 416 -42.68 6.48 -38.91
N LEU A 417 -43.01 6.57 -40.20
CA LEU A 417 -42.03 6.66 -41.28
C LEU A 417 -41.13 7.90 -41.12
N ALA A 418 -41.71 9.05 -40.79
CA ALA A 418 -40.94 10.27 -40.55
C ALA A 418 -39.93 10.11 -39.39
N ILE A 419 -40.31 9.43 -38.30
CA ILE A 419 -39.38 9.16 -37.19
C ILE A 419 -38.26 8.20 -37.61
N GLN A 420 -38.57 7.13 -38.36
CA GLN A 420 -37.56 6.20 -38.86
C GLN A 420 -36.55 6.89 -39.78
N LEU A 421 -37.01 7.78 -40.66
CA LEU A 421 -36.14 8.58 -41.53
C LEU A 421 -35.29 9.58 -40.75
N LYS A 422 -35.85 10.22 -39.71
CA LYS A 422 -35.10 11.11 -38.82
C LYS A 422 -34.02 10.35 -38.04
N GLU A 423 -34.32 9.14 -37.59
CA GLU A 423 -33.38 8.28 -36.86
C GLU A 423 -32.16 7.89 -37.73
N ARG A 424 -32.34 7.76 -39.05
CA ARG A 424 -31.24 7.50 -40.00
C ARG A 424 -30.19 8.61 -40.02
N SER A 425 -30.57 9.85 -39.70
CA SER A 425 -29.63 10.98 -39.62
C SER A 425 -28.79 11.01 -38.33
N VAL A 426 -29.14 10.19 -37.34
CA VAL A 426 -28.46 10.17 -36.04
C VAL A 426 -27.17 9.36 -36.13
N VAL A 427 -26.05 9.93 -35.67
CA VAL A 427 -24.77 9.24 -35.56
C VAL A 427 -24.72 8.42 -34.26
N HIS A 428 -25.20 7.17 -34.29
CA HIS A 428 -25.28 6.33 -33.08
C HIS A 428 -23.93 6.07 -32.42
N SER A 429 -22.85 5.91 -33.20
CA SER A 429 -21.52 5.58 -32.67
C SER A 429 -20.96 6.67 -31.76
N GLU A 430 -21.17 7.96 -32.05
CA GLU A 430 -20.70 9.06 -31.18
C GLU A 430 -21.39 9.04 -29.80
N VAL A 431 -22.70 8.73 -29.77
CA VAL A 431 -23.46 8.61 -28.53
C VAL A 431 -22.93 7.47 -27.68
N ILE A 432 -22.68 6.31 -28.29
CA ILE A 432 -22.13 5.13 -27.59
C ILE A 432 -20.73 5.44 -27.04
N ILE A 433 -19.85 6.02 -27.87
CA ILE A 433 -18.48 6.39 -27.47
C ILE A 433 -18.50 7.38 -26.30
N THR A 434 -19.38 8.38 -26.32
CA THR A 434 -19.50 9.36 -25.22
C THR A 434 -19.91 8.68 -23.91
N LEU A 435 -20.88 7.77 -23.96
CA LEU A 435 -21.34 7.01 -22.78
C LEU A 435 -20.26 6.06 -22.26
N LEU A 436 -19.55 5.35 -23.13
CA LEU A 436 -18.43 4.48 -22.76
C LEU A 436 -17.27 5.28 -22.16
N SER A 437 -16.95 6.44 -22.70
CA SER A 437 -15.93 7.34 -22.16
C SER A 437 -16.28 7.78 -20.73
N ASN A 438 -17.54 8.15 -20.48
CA ASN A 438 -18.02 8.48 -19.14
C ASN A 438 -17.90 7.29 -18.18
N ALA A 439 -18.24 6.07 -18.64
CA ALA A 439 -18.08 4.86 -17.85
C ALA A 439 -16.60 4.59 -17.49
N VAL A 440 -15.69 4.65 -18.48
CA VAL A 440 -14.24 4.46 -18.31
C VAL A 440 -13.66 5.46 -17.30
N ALA A 441 -14.07 6.74 -17.35
CA ALA A 441 -13.64 7.75 -16.40
C ALA A 441 -14.00 7.39 -14.96
N GLN A 442 -15.21 6.87 -14.74
CA GLN A 442 -15.66 6.43 -13.42
C GLN A 442 -14.89 5.17 -12.97
N PHE A 443 -14.75 4.14 -13.80
CA PHE A 443 -14.00 2.93 -13.41
C PHE A 443 -12.51 3.19 -13.17
N LYS A 444 -11.93 4.21 -13.83
CA LYS A 444 -10.57 4.72 -13.52
C LYS A 444 -10.53 5.35 -12.13
N LYS A 445 -11.52 6.16 -11.76
CA LYS A 445 -11.63 6.78 -10.43
C LYS A 445 -11.75 5.74 -9.30
N TYR A 446 -12.50 4.66 -9.53
CA TYR A 446 -12.73 3.59 -8.55
C TYR A 446 -11.72 2.42 -8.61
N LYS A 447 -10.63 2.55 -9.37
CA LYS A 447 -9.54 1.55 -9.47
C LYS A 447 -10.02 0.14 -9.90
N CYS A 448 -10.87 0.06 -10.93
CA CYS A 448 -11.31 -1.20 -11.53
C CYS A 448 -10.63 -1.45 -12.89
N PRO A 449 -9.40 -2.02 -12.95
CA PRO A 449 -8.63 -2.14 -14.19
C PRO A 449 -9.31 -3.04 -15.23
N ARG A 450 -9.80 -4.22 -14.84
CA ARG A 450 -10.44 -5.16 -15.78
C ARG A 450 -11.69 -4.60 -16.46
N MET A 451 -12.55 -3.94 -15.70
CA MET A 451 -13.76 -3.30 -16.26
C MET A 451 -13.40 -2.13 -17.17
N LYS A 452 -12.39 -1.34 -16.79
CA LYS A 452 -11.85 -0.27 -17.63
C LYS A 452 -11.34 -0.83 -18.96
N SER A 453 -10.51 -1.87 -18.95
CA SER A 453 -9.96 -2.48 -20.17
C SER A 453 -11.06 -3.09 -21.04
N HIS A 454 -12.06 -3.76 -20.45
CA HIS A 454 -13.23 -4.25 -21.18
C HIS A 454 -14.01 -3.13 -21.90
N LEU A 455 -14.28 -2.01 -21.22
CA LEU A 455 -15.00 -0.87 -21.82
C LEU A 455 -14.17 -0.14 -22.87
N MET A 456 -12.84 -0.07 -22.70
CA MET A 456 -11.94 0.49 -23.70
C MET A 456 -11.94 -0.34 -24.99
N VAL A 457 -12.07 -1.67 -24.89
CA VAL A 457 -12.24 -2.56 -26.05
C VAL A 457 -13.56 -2.30 -26.76
N GLN A 458 -14.68 -2.25 -26.04
CA GLN A 458 -15.98 -1.91 -26.63
C GLN A 458 -15.95 -0.54 -27.32
N MET A 459 -15.25 0.44 -26.71
CA MET A 459 -15.09 1.77 -27.30
C MET A 459 -14.20 1.72 -28.56
N GLY A 460 -13.12 0.93 -28.56
CA GLY A 460 -12.25 0.70 -29.72
C GLY A 460 -13.00 0.04 -30.88
N GLU A 461 -13.84 -0.94 -30.61
CA GLU A 461 -14.73 -1.57 -31.60
C GLU A 461 -15.73 -0.56 -32.20
N GLU A 462 -16.30 0.33 -31.38
CA GLU A 462 -17.17 1.39 -31.89
C GLU A 462 -16.43 2.44 -32.72
N TYR A 463 -15.19 2.78 -32.37
CA TYR A 463 -14.33 3.62 -33.22
C TYR A 463 -14.02 2.95 -34.57
N TYR A 464 -13.80 1.62 -34.58
CA TYR A 464 -13.66 0.85 -35.81
C TYR A 464 -14.93 0.96 -36.69
N TYR A 465 -16.12 0.78 -36.11
CA TYR A 465 -17.38 0.95 -36.84
C TYR A 465 -17.63 2.39 -37.29
N ALA A 466 -17.11 3.38 -36.56
CA ALA A 466 -17.14 4.80 -36.94
C ALA A 466 -16.10 5.18 -38.00
N LYS A 467 -15.28 4.22 -38.47
CA LYS A 467 -14.19 4.41 -39.44
C LYS A 467 -13.04 5.32 -38.94
N ASP A 468 -12.93 5.57 -37.64
CA ASP A 468 -11.78 6.26 -37.03
C ASP A 468 -10.78 5.22 -36.51
N TYR A 469 -10.06 4.61 -37.44
CA TYR A 469 -9.11 3.52 -37.17
C TYR A 469 -7.92 3.96 -36.30
N THR A 470 -7.53 5.24 -36.36
CA THR A 470 -6.39 5.77 -35.61
C THR A 470 -6.66 5.80 -34.11
N LYS A 471 -7.86 6.23 -33.69
CA LYS A 471 -8.26 6.22 -32.28
C LYS A 471 -8.56 4.80 -31.80
N ALA A 472 -9.14 3.96 -32.66
CA ALA A 472 -9.34 2.54 -32.36
C ALA A 472 -8.03 1.86 -32.00
N LEU A 473 -7.01 1.94 -32.87
CA LEU A 473 -5.70 1.31 -32.65
C LEU A 473 -5.04 1.77 -31.34
N LYS A 474 -4.98 3.09 -31.09
CA LYS A 474 -4.39 3.62 -29.85
C LYS A 474 -5.04 3.07 -28.57
N LEU A 475 -6.36 2.91 -28.57
CA LEU A 475 -7.09 2.36 -27.42
C LEU A 475 -6.87 0.85 -27.28
N LEU A 476 -6.87 0.13 -28.40
CA LEU A 476 -6.63 -1.31 -28.40
C LEU A 476 -5.20 -1.63 -27.98
N ASP A 477 -4.18 -0.89 -28.43
CA ASP A 477 -2.77 -1.05 -28.06
C ASP A 477 -2.55 -0.98 -26.55
N TYR A 478 -3.20 -0.02 -25.89
CA TYR A 478 -3.14 0.12 -24.45
C TYR A 478 -3.67 -1.14 -23.73
N VAL A 479 -4.81 -1.68 -24.19
CA VAL A 479 -5.42 -2.87 -23.57
C VAL A 479 -4.68 -4.15 -23.93
N MET A 480 -4.07 -4.25 -25.11
CA MET A 480 -3.28 -5.41 -25.52
C MET A 480 -2.11 -5.65 -24.56
N CYS A 481 -1.45 -4.60 -24.09
CA CYS A 481 -0.39 -4.72 -23.07
C CYS A 481 -0.90 -5.38 -21.78
N ASP A 482 -2.06 -4.93 -21.27
CA ASP A 482 -2.68 -5.50 -20.06
C ASP A 482 -3.01 -6.99 -20.27
N TYR A 483 -3.63 -7.34 -21.41
CA TYR A 483 -4.04 -8.72 -21.70
C TYR A 483 -2.88 -9.66 -21.96
N ARG A 484 -1.78 -9.18 -22.56
CA ARG A 484 -0.52 -9.93 -22.69
C ARG A 484 0.05 -10.28 -21.32
N SER A 485 0.11 -9.29 -20.42
CA SER A 485 0.65 -9.49 -19.07
C SER A 485 -0.19 -10.45 -18.22
N GLU A 486 -1.52 -10.42 -18.36
CA GLU A 486 -2.43 -11.29 -17.60
C GLU A 486 -2.64 -12.68 -18.25
N GLY A 487 -2.29 -12.87 -19.52
CA GLY A 487 -2.41 -14.14 -20.26
C GLY A 487 -3.81 -14.45 -20.80
N TRP A 488 -4.63 -13.43 -21.13
CA TRP A 488 -5.97 -13.60 -21.69
C TRP A 488 -5.94 -13.82 -23.22
N TRP A 489 -5.41 -14.96 -23.66
CA TRP A 489 -5.13 -15.27 -25.06
C TRP A 489 -6.33 -15.14 -26.01
N THR A 490 -7.53 -15.56 -25.59
CA THR A 490 -8.75 -15.49 -26.41
C THR A 490 -9.17 -14.04 -26.69
N LEU A 491 -9.20 -13.21 -25.65
CA LEU A 491 -9.53 -11.78 -25.75
C LEU A 491 -8.45 -11.03 -26.53
N LEU A 492 -7.18 -11.33 -26.27
CA LEU A 492 -6.04 -10.78 -27.01
C LEU A 492 -6.14 -11.11 -28.50
N THR A 493 -6.44 -12.36 -28.86
CA THR A 493 -6.60 -12.78 -30.27
C THR A 493 -7.73 -12.01 -30.97
N SER A 494 -8.87 -11.79 -30.30
CA SER A 494 -9.98 -11.01 -30.86
C SER A 494 -9.61 -9.55 -31.13
N ILE A 495 -8.89 -8.93 -30.19
CA ILE A 495 -8.45 -7.55 -30.30
C ILE A 495 -7.36 -7.40 -31.37
N LEU A 496 -6.37 -8.30 -31.37
CA LEU A 496 -5.32 -8.34 -32.40
C LEU A 496 -5.91 -8.53 -33.80
N THR A 497 -6.94 -9.36 -33.95
CA THR A 497 -7.65 -9.53 -35.22
C THR A 497 -8.31 -8.22 -35.66
N THR A 498 -8.91 -7.48 -34.73
CA THR A 498 -9.52 -6.17 -35.01
C THR A 498 -8.45 -5.10 -35.33
N ALA A 499 -7.33 -5.11 -34.61
CA ALA A 499 -6.18 -4.23 -34.85
C ALA A 499 -5.48 -4.54 -36.18
N LEU A 500 -5.38 -5.81 -36.58
CA LEU A 500 -4.90 -6.24 -37.89
C LEU A 500 -5.80 -5.69 -39.01
N LYS A 501 -7.13 -5.78 -38.85
CA LYS A 501 -8.08 -5.16 -39.79
C LYS A 501 -7.90 -3.64 -39.87
N CYS A 502 -7.74 -2.96 -38.72
CA CYS A 502 -7.49 -1.51 -38.69
C CYS A 502 -6.19 -1.11 -39.41
N SER A 503 -5.10 -1.82 -39.12
CA SER A 503 -3.78 -1.55 -39.72
C SER A 503 -3.75 -1.85 -41.22
N TYR A 504 -4.47 -2.87 -41.69
CA TYR A 504 -4.70 -3.13 -43.11
C TYR A 504 -5.44 -1.97 -43.78
N LEU A 505 -6.55 -1.49 -43.18
CA LEU A 505 -7.35 -0.41 -43.74
C LEU A 505 -6.61 0.94 -43.79
N MET A 506 -5.68 1.16 -42.86
CA MET A 506 -4.82 2.36 -42.81
C MET A 506 -3.49 2.20 -43.60
N ALA A 507 -3.20 1.01 -44.14
CA ALA A 507 -1.91 0.66 -44.75
C ALA A 507 -0.68 0.98 -43.87
N GLN A 508 -0.79 0.72 -42.55
CA GLN A 508 0.32 0.90 -41.61
C GLN A 508 1.20 -0.36 -41.55
N LEU A 509 2.35 -0.31 -42.23
CA LEU A 509 3.27 -1.45 -42.39
C LEU A 509 3.79 -2.01 -41.07
N LYS A 510 4.35 -1.17 -40.21
CA LYS A 510 4.98 -1.60 -38.95
C LYS A 510 3.98 -2.32 -38.03
N ASP A 511 2.79 -1.74 -37.88
CA ASP A 511 1.75 -2.26 -36.99
C ASP A 511 1.15 -3.55 -37.58
N TYR A 512 0.90 -3.59 -38.90
CA TYR A 512 0.42 -4.80 -39.60
C TYR A 512 1.41 -5.98 -39.49
N ILE A 513 2.71 -5.71 -39.64
CA ILE A 513 3.75 -6.73 -39.44
C ILE A 513 3.75 -7.20 -37.98
N THR A 514 3.76 -6.28 -37.01
CA THR A 514 3.80 -6.62 -35.57
C THR A 514 2.60 -7.48 -35.15
N TYR A 515 1.37 -7.10 -35.53
CA TYR A 515 0.17 -7.88 -35.21
C TYR A 515 0.13 -9.22 -35.95
N SER A 516 0.61 -9.28 -37.20
CA SER A 516 0.75 -10.55 -37.93
C SER A 516 1.73 -11.49 -37.23
N LEU A 517 2.89 -10.99 -36.79
CA LEU A 517 3.90 -11.77 -36.07
C LEU A 517 3.34 -12.36 -34.76
N GLU A 518 2.49 -11.60 -34.06
CA GLU A 518 1.87 -12.01 -32.80
C GLU A 518 0.71 -13.01 -33.01
N LEU A 519 -0.14 -12.78 -34.01
CA LEU A 519 -1.26 -13.66 -34.34
C LEU A 519 -0.82 -15.03 -34.88
N LEU A 520 0.38 -15.12 -35.46
CA LEU A 520 1.01 -16.38 -35.86
C LEU A 520 1.62 -17.13 -34.67
N GLY A 521 1.84 -16.44 -33.55
CA GLY A 521 2.53 -17.01 -32.39
C GLY A 521 1.67 -17.93 -31.52
N ARG A 522 2.32 -18.49 -30.49
CA ARG A 522 1.69 -19.41 -29.52
C ARG A 522 0.56 -18.78 -28.69
N ALA A 523 0.60 -17.46 -28.54
CA ALA A 523 -0.39 -16.68 -27.80
C ALA A 523 -1.75 -16.58 -28.52
N SER A 524 -1.84 -17.03 -29.77
CA SER A 524 -3.02 -16.93 -30.61
C SER A 524 -3.85 -18.21 -30.61
N THR A 525 -5.16 -18.06 -30.37
CA THR A 525 -6.15 -19.17 -30.42
C THR A 525 -6.78 -19.37 -31.80
N LEU A 526 -6.19 -18.78 -32.86
CA LEU A 526 -6.66 -18.95 -34.23
C LEU A 526 -6.47 -20.39 -34.74
N LYS A 527 -7.36 -20.83 -35.64
CA LYS A 527 -7.23 -22.09 -36.38
C LYS A 527 -6.08 -22.00 -37.40
N ASP A 528 -5.47 -23.14 -37.73
CA ASP A 528 -4.32 -23.21 -38.64
C ASP A 528 -4.59 -22.65 -40.04
N ASP A 529 -5.81 -22.78 -40.55
CA ASP A 529 -6.21 -22.17 -41.83
C ASP A 529 -6.09 -20.63 -41.81
N GLN A 530 -6.50 -20.01 -40.70
CA GLN A 530 -6.41 -18.56 -40.52
C GLN A 530 -4.98 -18.11 -40.31
N LYS A 531 -4.17 -18.90 -39.58
CA LYS A 531 -2.74 -18.65 -39.41
C LYS A 531 -2.00 -18.73 -40.75
N SER A 532 -2.30 -19.73 -41.57
CA SER A 532 -1.71 -19.89 -42.91
C SER A 532 -2.02 -18.71 -43.84
N ARG A 533 -3.24 -18.17 -43.76
CA ARG A 533 -3.65 -16.97 -44.50
C ARG A 533 -2.87 -15.72 -44.07
N ILE A 534 -2.75 -15.49 -42.75
CA ILE A 534 -1.98 -14.37 -42.20
C ILE A 534 -0.49 -14.51 -42.56
N GLU A 535 0.05 -15.72 -42.54
CA GLU A 535 1.42 -16.01 -42.95
C GLU A 535 1.66 -15.68 -44.43
N LYS A 536 0.76 -16.10 -45.32
CA LYS A 536 0.82 -15.73 -46.75
C LYS A 536 0.81 -14.20 -46.93
N ASN A 537 -0.09 -13.51 -46.22
CA ASN A 537 -0.16 -12.05 -46.26
C ASN A 537 1.12 -11.39 -45.73
N LEU A 538 1.72 -11.91 -44.66
CA LEU A 538 2.99 -11.43 -44.13
C LEU A 538 4.12 -11.62 -45.14
N ILE A 539 4.21 -12.77 -45.80
CA ILE A 539 5.21 -13.05 -46.84
C ILE A 539 5.05 -12.08 -48.01
N ASN A 540 3.82 -11.87 -48.50
CA ASN A 540 3.55 -10.90 -49.56
C ASN A 540 4.03 -9.49 -49.16
N VAL A 541 3.73 -9.06 -47.93
CA VAL A 541 4.17 -7.76 -47.41
C VAL A 541 5.71 -7.67 -47.31
N LEU A 542 6.40 -8.75 -46.95
CA LEU A 542 7.87 -8.83 -46.94
C LEU A 542 8.47 -8.80 -48.34
N MET A 543 7.79 -9.37 -49.33
CA MET A 543 8.18 -9.38 -50.76
C MET A 543 7.79 -8.09 -51.50
N ASN A 544 7.30 -7.07 -50.78
CA ASN A 544 6.82 -5.79 -51.31
C ASN A 544 5.56 -5.89 -52.21
N GLU A 545 4.72 -6.91 -51.97
CA GLU A 545 3.41 -7.08 -52.60
C GLU A 545 2.27 -6.61 -51.69
N SER A 546 1.07 -6.39 -52.24
CA SER A 546 -0.12 -6.03 -51.48
C SER A 546 -0.74 -7.27 -50.80
N PRO A 547 -1.09 -7.21 -49.50
CA PRO A 547 -1.75 -8.31 -48.82
C PRO A 547 -3.18 -8.54 -49.33
N ASP A 548 -3.65 -9.80 -49.26
CA ASP A 548 -5.05 -10.15 -49.57
C ASP A 548 -5.98 -9.52 -48.50
N PRO A 549 -7.21 -9.10 -48.87
CA PRO A 549 -8.11 -8.41 -47.95
C PRO A 549 -8.49 -9.28 -46.73
N GLU A 550 -8.46 -8.67 -45.55
CA GLU A 550 -8.89 -9.31 -44.31
C GLU A 550 -10.42 -9.56 -44.28
N PRO A 551 -10.90 -10.62 -43.61
CA PRO A 551 -12.29 -11.05 -43.63
C PRO A 551 -13.18 -10.08 -42.84
N ASP A 552 -14.45 -9.99 -43.23
CA ASP A 552 -15.47 -9.13 -42.61
C ASP A 552 -15.16 -7.61 -42.67
N CYS A 553 -14.29 -7.17 -43.58
CA CYS A 553 -14.08 -5.75 -43.86
C CYS A 553 -15.12 -5.20 -44.85
N ASP A 554 -15.50 -3.93 -44.68
CA ASP A 554 -16.40 -3.22 -45.59
C ASP A 554 -15.78 -3.11 -47.00
N ILE A 555 -16.51 -3.53 -48.04
CA ILE A 555 -16.05 -3.60 -49.44
C ILE A 555 -15.56 -2.22 -49.92
N LEU A 556 -16.20 -1.14 -49.49
CA LEU A 556 -15.79 0.22 -49.84
C LEU A 556 -14.46 0.61 -49.18
N ALA A 557 -14.28 0.23 -47.90
CA ALA A 557 -13.05 0.50 -47.16
C ALA A 557 -11.87 -0.34 -47.68
N VAL A 558 -12.13 -1.57 -48.14
CA VAL A 558 -11.13 -2.42 -48.80
C VAL A 558 -10.61 -1.78 -50.08
N LYS A 559 -11.51 -1.24 -50.93
CA LYS A 559 -11.09 -0.55 -52.17
C LYS A 559 -10.22 0.68 -51.90
N THR A 560 -10.50 1.44 -50.85
CA THR A 560 -9.65 2.57 -50.45
C THR A 560 -8.31 2.09 -49.90
N ALA A 561 -8.30 1.03 -49.09
CA ALA A 561 -7.08 0.45 -48.55
C ALA A 561 -6.16 -0.09 -49.65
N GLN A 562 -6.70 -0.79 -50.64
CA GLN A 562 -5.93 -1.31 -51.79
C GLN A 562 -5.19 -0.20 -52.55
N LYS A 563 -5.81 0.98 -52.71
CA LYS A 563 -5.14 2.15 -53.29
C LYS A 563 -3.99 2.63 -52.41
N LEU A 564 -4.21 2.74 -51.10
CA LEU A 564 -3.17 3.15 -50.14
C LEU A 564 -1.99 2.16 -50.14
N TRP A 565 -2.26 0.85 -50.22
CA TRP A 565 -1.21 -0.16 -50.34
C TRP A 565 -0.42 -0.04 -51.64
N ALA A 566 -1.09 0.22 -52.77
CA ALA A 566 -0.43 0.47 -54.05
C ALA A 566 0.49 1.70 -54.01
N ASP A 567 0.02 2.81 -53.41
CA ASP A 567 0.82 4.01 -53.21
C ASP A 567 2.06 3.73 -52.34
N ARG A 568 1.92 2.93 -51.29
CA ARG A 568 3.02 2.55 -50.39
C ARG A 568 4.06 1.61 -51.01
N ILE A 569 3.66 0.80 -51.98
CA ILE A 569 4.58 -0.04 -52.78
C ILE A 569 5.41 0.85 -53.72
N SER A 570 4.82 1.94 -54.23
CA SER A 570 5.50 2.88 -55.13
C SER A 570 6.51 3.80 -54.44
N LEU A 571 6.31 4.11 -53.15
CA LEU A 571 7.27 4.88 -52.36
C LEU A 571 8.41 3.99 -51.84
N ALA A 572 9.63 4.20 -52.35
CA ALA A 572 10.88 3.62 -51.85
C ALA A 572 11.28 4.20 -50.46
N GLY A 573 10.45 3.97 -49.44
CA GLY A 573 10.77 4.30 -48.05
C GLY A 573 11.72 3.27 -47.41
N SER A 574 12.21 3.58 -46.20
CA SER A 574 13.08 2.69 -45.40
C SER A 574 12.50 1.27 -45.35
N ASN A 575 13.13 0.35 -46.09
CA ASN A 575 12.72 -1.06 -46.16
C ASN A 575 13.14 -1.87 -44.93
N VAL A 576 13.79 -1.25 -43.94
CA VAL A 576 14.21 -1.91 -42.69
C VAL A 576 13.31 -1.49 -41.54
N PHE A 577 12.68 -2.47 -40.88
CA PHE A 577 11.81 -2.29 -39.72
C PHE A 577 12.36 -3.04 -38.52
N THR A 578 12.84 -2.33 -37.50
CA THR A 578 13.25 -2.93 -36.22
C THR A 578 12.07 -3.01 -35.27
N ILE A 579 11.76 -4.21 -34.78
CA ILE A 579 10.66 -4.48 -33.86
C ILE A 579 11.24 -5.11 -32.58
N GLY A 580 11.08 -4.40 -31.46
CA GLY A 580 11.51 -4.88 -30.14
C GLY A 580 10.54 -5.92 -29.59
N VAL A 581 11.05 -7.11 -29.27
CA VAL A 581 10.23 -8.27 -28.88
C VAL A 581 9.82 -8.24 -27.39
N GLN A 582 10.29 -7.27 -26.61
CA GLN A 582 9.93 -7.17 -25.19
C GLN A 582 8.42 -6.93 -24.95
N ASP A 583 7.74 -6.26 -25.89
CA ASP A 583 6.37 -5.74 -25.68
C ASP A 583 5.25 -6.63 -26.27
N PHE A 584 5.60 -7.71 -26.98
CA PHE A 584 4.65 -8.62 -27.62
C PHE A 584 5.19 -10.07 -27.70
N VAL A 585 4.34 -11.03 -28.09
CA VAL A 585 4.69 -12.46 -28.17
C VAL A 585 4.80 -12.90 -29.64
N PRO A 586 5.97 -12.81 -30.29
CA PRO A 586 6.12 -13.24 -31.68
C PRO A 586 6.04 -14.76 -31.81
N PHE A 587 5.85 -15.22 -33.05
CA PHE A 587 5.91 -16.64 -33.38
C PHE A 587 7.32 -17.25 -33.29
N VAL A 588 8.39 -16.43 -33.29
CA VAL A 588 9.76 -16.89 -33.08
C VAL A 588 10.17 -16.66 -31.63
N GLN A 589 10.58 -17.72 -30.96
CA GLN A 589 11.13 -17.67 -29.62
C GLN A 589 12.65 -17.77 -29.67
N CYS A 590 13.32 -17.01 -28.80
CA CYS A 590 14.78 -16.99 -28.68
C CYS A 590 15.22 -17.17 -27.22
N LYS A 591 16.15 -18.09 -26.98
CA LYS A 591 16.85 -18.27 -25.70
C LYS A 591 18.35 -18.44 -25.93
N ALA A 592 19.16 -17.61 -25.29
CA ALA A 592 20.61 -17.72 -25.30
C ALA A 592 21.11 -18.29 -23.96
N LYS A 593 22.09 -19.20 -24.03
CA LYS A 593 22.67 -19.87 -22.86
C LYS A 593 24.18 -20.04 -23.02
N PHE A 594 24.97 -19.53 -22.07
CA PHE A 594 26.40 -19.84 -21.97
C PHE A 594 26.62 -21.32 -21.59
N HIS A 595 27.58 -21.97 -22.25
CA HIS A 595 27.88 -23.38 -22.05
C HIS A 595 28.91 -23.55 -20.91
N PHE A 596 28.47 -23.60 -19.65
CA PHE A 596 29.39 -23.86 -18.55
C PHE A 596 28.81 -24.75 -17.43
N HIS A 597 29.69 -25.49 -16.74
CA HIS A 597 29.39 -26.26 -15.53
C HIS A 597 29.37 -25.39 -14.24
N ALA A 598 29.76 -24.11 -14.31
CA ALA A 598 29.76 -23.14 -13.21
C ALA A 598 29.36 -21.71 -13.70
N PRO A 599 29.50 -20.61 -12.92
CA PRO A 599 29.08 -19.25 -13.36
C PRO A 599 30.17 -18.41 -14.07
N SER A 600 31.36 -18.95 -14.35
CA SER A 600 32.51 -18.16 -14.84
C SER A 600 33.46 -18.94 -15.76
N PHE A 601 33.95 -18.34 -16.85
CA PHE A 601 34.98 -18.93 -17.69
C PHE A 601 36.37 -18.45 -17.27
N HIS A 602 37.36 -19.35 -17.29
CA HIS A 602 38.75 -18.93 -17.19
C HIS A 602 39.20 -18.31 -18.52
N VAL A 603 40.06 -17.29 -18.46
CA VAL A 603 40.64 -16.63 -19.66
C VAL A 603 41.27 -17.62 -20.64
N ASP A 604 41.79 -18.74 -20.12
CA ASP A 604 42.48 -19.75 -20.91
C ASP A 604 41.55 -20.78 -21.59
N VAL A 605 40.24 -20.60 -21.47
CA VAL A 605 39.22 -21.44 -22.11
C VAL A 605 38.37 -20.57 -23.06
N PRO A 606 38.12 -21.00 -24.31
CA PRO A 606 37.24 -20.25 -25.21
C PRO A 606 35.83 -20.19 -24.63
N VAL A 607 35.24 -18.99 -24.64
CA VAL A 607 33.86 -18.76 -24.21
C VAL A 607 32.94 -19.35 -25.28
N GLN A 608 32.12 -20.31 -24.88
CA GLN A 608 31.15 -20.98 -25.74
C GLN A 608 29.73 -20.67 -25.26
N PHE A 609 28.82 -20.38 -26.19
CA PHE A 609 27.42 -20.18 -25.88
C PHE A 609 26.52 -20.60 -27.04
N ASP A 610 25.30 -20.98 -26.68
CA ASP A 610 24.30 -21.56 -27.55
C ASP A 610 23.09 -20.61 -27.66
N VAL A 611 22.66 -20.30 -28.89
CA VAL A 611 21.38 -19.63 -29.16
C VAL A 611 20.37 -20.63 -29.70
N TYR A 612 19.24 -20.73 -29.02
CA TYR A 612 18.14 -21.60 -29.38
C TYR A 612 17.01 -20.77 -29.99
N LEU A 613 16.62 -21.10 -31.21
CA LEU A 613 15.47 -20.53 -31.90
C LEU A 613 14.38 -21.60 -32.09
N LYS A 614 13.14 -21.22 -31.84
CA LYS A 614 11.95 -22.07 -32.11
C LYS A 614 10.88 -21.24 -32.79
N ALA A 615 10.27 -21.77 -33.84
CA ALA A 615 9.16 -21.12 -34.53
C ALA A 615 7.85 -21.90 -34.31
N ASP A 616 6.79 -21.20 -33.95
CA ASP A 616 5.44 -21.76 -33.71
C ASP A 616 4.48 -21.51 -34.91
N CYS A 617 5.00 -21.08 -36.06
CA CYS A 617 4.25 -20.84 -37.29
C CYS A 617 3.85 -22.16 -38.01
N PRO A 618 2.83 -22.16 -38.88
CA PRO A 618 2.40 -23.39 -39.56
C PRO A 618 3.33 -23.83 -40.71
N HIS A 619 4.04 -22.93 -41.38
CA HIS A 619 4.99 -23.27 -42.45
C HIS A 619 6.45 -22.89 -42.09
N PRO A 620 7.48 -23.48 -42.75
CA PRO A 620 8.87 -23.11 -42.52
C PRO A 620 9.20 -21.69 -42.97
N ILE A 621 9.86 -20.92 -42.10
CA ILE A 621 10.21 -19.52 -42.36
C ILE A 621 11.72 -19.37 -42.53
N ARG A 622 12.12 -18.63 -43.58
CA ARG A 622 13.51 -18.28 -43.87
C ARG A 622 13.89 -16.95 -43.22
N PHE A 623 15.11 -16.87 -42.71
CA PHE A 623 15.71 -15.64 -42.18
C PHE A 623 17.01 -15.33 -42.93
N SER A 624 17.42 -14.07 -43.00
CA SER A 624 18.59 -13.64 -43.79
C SER A 624 19.84 -13.47 -42.94
N LYS A 625 19.70 -13.06 -41.68
CA LYS A 625 20.82 -12.76 -40.78
C LYS A 625 20.45 -12.97 -39.31
N LEU A 626 21.39 -13.50 -38.53
CA LEU A 626 21.32 -13.59 -37.07
C LEU A 626 22.55 -12.89 -36.48
N CYS A 627 22.33 -11.93 -35.58
CA CYS A 627 23.40 -11.16 -34.94
C CYS A 627 23.23 -11.12 -33.43
N ILE A 628 24.34 -11.06 -32.72
CA ILE A 628 24.37 -11.01 -31.27
C ILE A 628 25.28 -9.86 -30.86
N SER A 629 24.74 -8.96 -30.06
CA SER A 629 25.46 -7.83 -29.52
C SER A 629 25.82 -8.09 -28.05
N PHE A 630 27.05 -7.76 -27.69
CA PHE A 630 27.58 -7.82 -26.33
C PHE A 630 27.89 -6.43 -25.80
N ASN A 631 28.06 -6.34 -24.48
CA ASN A 631 28.53 -5.11 -23.82
C ASN A 631 29.89 -4.62 -24.33
N ASN A 632 30.79 -5.54 -24.71
CA ASN A 632 32.00 -5.23 -25.44
C ASN A 632 31.79 -5.52 -26.94
N GLN A 633 31.73 -4.44 -27.73
CA GLN A 633 31.40 -4.46 -29.16
C GLN A 633 32.39 -5.24 -30.03
N GLU A 634 33.61 -5.46 -29.55
CA GLU A 634 34.63 -6.22 -30.29
C GLU A 634 34.26 -7.69 -30.46
N TYR A 635 33.43 -8.25 -29.57
CA TYR A 635 32.97 -9.64 -29.66
C TYR A 635 31.84 -9.83 -30.67
N ASN A 636 31.13 -8.76 -31.05
CA ASN A 636 29.99 -8.81 -31.99
C ASN A 636 30.39 -9.36 -33.36
N GLN A 637 31.62 -9.12 -33.80
CA GLN A 637 32.14 -9.58 -35.10
C GLN A 637 32.24 -11.12 -35.19
N PHE A 638 32.38 -11.80 -34.05
CA PHE A 638 32.46 -13.26 -33.99
C PHE A 638 31.08 -13.92 -33.90
N CYS A 639 30.00 -13.14 -33.82
CA CYS A 639 28.65 -13.62 -33.53
C CYS A 639 27.62 -13.12 -34.56
N VAL A 640 27.97 -13.24 -35.84
CA VAL A 640 27.09 -12.95 -36.99
C VAL A 640 27.01 -14.18 -37.91
N ILE A 641 25.79 -14.60 -38.23
CA ILE A 641 25.51 -15.62 -39.26
C ILE A 641 24.78 -14.93 -40.41
N GLU A 642 25.40 -14.95 -41.58
CA GLU A 642 24.86 -14.42 -42.85
C GLU A 642 24.95 -15.46 -43.96
N GLU A 643 24.06 -15.36 -44.94
CA GLU A 643 23.90 -16.28 -46.08
C GLU A 643 25.20 -16.46 -46.92
N ALA A 644 26.17 -15.53 -46.83
CA ALA A 644 27.43 -15.52 -47.56
C ALA A 644 28.67 -16.03 -46.78
N SER A 645 28.51 -16.49 -45.53
CA SER A 645 29.66 -16.90 -44.70
C SER A 645 30.23 -18.28 -45.09
N LYS A 646 31.52 -18.29 -45.44
CA LYS A 646 32.30 -19.37 -46.07
C LYS A 646 32.23 -20.71 -45.33
N ALA A 647 32.24 -21.77 -46.11
CA ALA A 647 32.35 -23.15 -45.68
C ALA A 647 33.72 -23.46 -45.06
N SER A 648 33.78 -23.62 -43.74
CA SER A 648 34.70 -24.55 -43.06
C SER A 648 34.23 -24.71 -41.61
N ASP A 649 34.01 -25.95 -41.21
CA ASP A 649 33.78 -26.45 -39.84
C ASP A 649 32.41 -26.18 -39.20
N VAL A 650 31.43 -27.06 -39.48
CA VAL A 650 30.70 -27.88 -38.48
C VAL A 650 30.06 -29.05 -39.23
N LEU A 651 30.34 -30.26 -38.75
CA LEU A 651 29.80 -31.54 -39.22
C LEU A 651 28.36 -31.69 -38.71
N GLU A 652 27.34 -31.65 -39.58
CA GLU A 652 26.10 -32.46 -39.48
C GLU A 652 25.11 -32.24 -40.65
N ASN A 653 24.73 -33.37 -41.24
CA ASN A 653 23.72 -33.74 -42.26
C ASN A 653 22.86 -32.67 -42.96
N LEU A 654 23.05 -32.66 -44.29
CA LEU A 654 22.31 -31.96 -45.34
C LEU A 654 20.90 -32.55 -45.55
N THR A 655 19.88 -31.70 -45.44
CA THR A 655 18.66 -31.74 -46.29
C THR A 655 17.79 -30.48 -46.18
N GLN A 656 18.03 -29.56 -45.24
CA GLN A 656 17.32 -28.28 -45.13
C GLN A 656 18.31 -27.12 -44.89
N GLY A 657 18.17 -26.03 -45.65
CA GLY A 657 19.13 -24.92 -45.69
C GLY A 657 19.54 -24.32 -44.33
N LYS A 658 20.74 -23.73 -44.27
CA LYS A 658 21.35 -23.13 -43.07
C LYS A 658 20.48 -22.07 -42.36
N MET A 659 19.54 -21.43 -43.06
CA MET A 659 18.77 -20.27 -42.58
C MET A 659 17.24 -20.46 -42.67
N CYS A 660 16.72 -21.58 -42.16
CA CYS A 660 15.27 -21.89 -42.14
C CYS A 660 14.85 -22.43 -40.76
N LEU A 661 13.75 -21.92 -40.20
CA LEU A 661 13.13 -22.44 -38.98
C LEU A 661 11.96 -23.34 -39.36
N VAL A 662 11.97 -24.57 -38.86
CA VAL A 662 10.88 -25.55 -39.07
C VAL A 662 9.90 -25.44 -37.90
N PRO A 663 8.57 -25.43 -38.17
CA PRO A 663 7.55 -25.41 -37.14
C PRO A 663 7.79 -26.44 -36.03
N GLY A 664 7.74 -25.99 -34.77
CA GLY A 664 7.81 -26.85 -33.59
C GLY A 664 9.18 -27.45 -33.24
N LYS A 665 10.18 -27.35 -34.12
CA LYS A 665 11.55 -27.85 -33.88
C LYS A 665 12.46 -26.76 -33.32
N THR A 666 13.23 -27.09 -32.29
CA THR A 666 14.24 -26.20 -31.71
C THR A 666 15.53 -26.29 -32.53
N ARG A 667 16.00 -25.17 -33.07
CA ARG A 667 17.30 -25.08 -33.78
C ARG A 667 18.35 -24.45 -32.87
N LYS A 668 19.53 -25.07 -32.80
CA LYS A 668 20.67 -24.64 -31.96
C LYS A 668 21.76 -24.02 -32.82
N PHE A 669 22.26 -22.85 -32.43
CA PHE A 669 23.43 -22.18 -33.02
C PHE A 669 24.53 -22.05 -31.96
N LEU A 670 25.71 -22.62 -32.23
CA LEU A 670 26.88 -22.58 -31.34
C LEU A 670 27.82 -21.45 -31.78
N PHE A 671 28.20 -20.59 -30.84
CA PHE A 671 29.19 -19.54 -31.04
C PHE A 671 30.37 -19.72 -30.08
N LYS A 672 31.58 -19.42 -30.57
CA LYS A 672 32.83 -19.50 -29.78
C LYS A 672 33.72 -18.28 -30.01
N PHE A 673 34.28 -17.71 -28.95
CA PHE A 673 35.29 -16.65 -29.02
C PHE A 673 36.27 -16.71 -27.84
N VAL A 674 37.43 -16.07 -27.98
CA VAL A 674 38.48 -16.02 -26.95
C VAL A 674 38.42 -14.67 -26.21
N ALA A 675 38.34 -14.73 -24.88
CA ALA A 675 38.31 -13.56 -24.00
C ALA A 675 39.67 -12.84 -23.92
N LYS A 676 39.67 -11.51 -23.83
CA LYS A 676 40.89 -10.71 -23.60
C LYS A 676 41.34 -10.76 -22.13
N THR A 677 42.63 -10.57 -21.89
CA THR A 677 43.22 -10.48 -20.53
C THR A 677 42.75 -9.25 -19.75
N GLU A 678 42.32 -8.20 -20.45
CA GLU A 678 41.75 -6.98 -19.86
C GLU A 678 40.34 -7.19 -19.29
N ASP A 679 39.67 -8.27 -19.68
CA ASP A 679 38.31 -8.58 -19.24
C ASP A 679 38.28 -9.52 -18.02
N VAL A 680 39.45 -9.86 -17.46
CA VAL A 680 39.56 -10.57 -16.17
C VAL A 680 38.90 -9.76 -15.06
N GLY A 681 37.93 -10.37 -14.39
CA GLY A 681 37.13 -9.73 -13.35
C GLY A 681 35.97 -8.89 -13.88
N LYS A 682 35.79 -8.79 -15.20
CA LYS A 682 34.63 -8.14 -15.81
C LYS A 682 33.55 -9.17 -16.17
N LYS A 683 32.31 -8.68 -16.27
CA LYS A 683 31.13 -9.43 -16.70
C LYS A 683 30.93 -9.22 -18.20
N ILE A 684 30.79 -10.30 -18.97
CA ILE A 684 30.32 -10.26 -20.35
C ILE A 684 28.81 -10.51 -20.33
N GLU A 685 28.06 -9.61 -20.96
CA GLU A 685 26.60 -9.69 -21.05
C GLU A 685 26.18 -9.59 -22.51
N ILE A 686 25.21 -10.42 -22.90
CA ILE A 686 24.49 -10.29 -24.18
C ILE A 686 23.53 -9.10 -24.03
N THR A 687 23.71 -8.07 -24.84
CA THR A 687 22.86 -6.86 -24.84
C THR A 687 21.65 -7.03 -25.73
N SER A 688 21.81 -7.65 -26.90
CA SER A 688 20.68 -7.97 -27.78
C SER A 688 20.97 -9.15 -28.71
N VAL A 689 19.91 -9.84 -29.13
CA VAL A 689 19.89 -10.81 -30.22
C VAL A 689 18.99 -10.27 -31.31
N ASP A 690 19.48 -10.22 -32.55
CA ASP A 690 18.78 -9.68 -33.70
C ASP A 690 18.59 -10.76 -34.77
N LEU A 691 17.34 -11.06 -35.12
CA LEU A 691 16.99 -11.96 -36.23
C LEU A 691 16.34 -11.16 -37.35
N VAL A 692 16.92 -11.22 -38.55
CA VAL A 692 16.43 -10.50 -39.73
C VAL A 692 15.60 -11.43 -40.60
N LEU A 693 14.34 -11.07 -40.82
CA LEU A 693 13.41 -11.72 -41.75
C LEU A 693 13.31 -10.90 -43.04
N GLY A 694 13.21 -11.56 -44.20
CA GLY A 694 13.14 -10.91 -45.51
C GLY A 694 14.50 -10.72 -46.18
N SER A 695 14.50 -10.17 -47.40
CA SER A 695 15.69 -9.98 -48.25
C SER A 695 15.98 -8.51 -48.49
N GLU A 696 17.23 -8.16 -48.83
CA GLU A 696 17.64 -6.79 -49.16
C GLU A 696 16.91 -6.22 -50.40
N ALA A 697 16.40 -7.09 -51.28
CA ALA A 697 15.58 -6.71 -52.44
C ALA A 697 14.11 -6.41 -52.08
N GLY A 698 13.65 -6.82 -50.89
CA GLY A 698 12.30 -6.58 -50.38
C GLY A 698 12.32 -5.73 -49.10
N ARG A 699 11.40 -6.03 -48.17
CA ARG A 699 11.39 -5.43 -46.83
C ARG A 699 12.09 -6.35 -45.83
N CYS A 700 12.97 -5.78 -45.02
CA CYS A 700 13.69 -6.45 -43.94
C CYS A 700 13.04 -6.12 -42.59
N VAL A 701 12.68 -7.15 -41.82
CA VAL A 701 12.15 -7.02 -40.45
C VAL A 701 13.18 -7.57 -39.48
N VAL A 702 13.70 -6.72 -38.60
CA VAL A 702 14.66 -7.09 -37.56
C VAL A 702 13.91 -7.31 -36.25
N LEU A 703 13.84 -8.57 -35.80
CA LEU A 703 13.35 -8.93 -34.47
C LEU A 703 14.49 -8.75 -33.48
N ASN A 704 14.35 -7.77 -32.59
CA ASN A 704 15.34 -7.46 -31.56
C ASN A 704 14.86 -7.99 -30.19
N TRP A 705 15.54 -9.00 -29.67
CA TRP A 705 15.43 -9.40 -28.27
C TRP A 705 16.51 -8.70 -27.47
N GLN A 706 16.13 -8.03 -26.39
CA GLN A 706 17.08 -7.45 -25.45
C GLN A 706 17.55 -8.51 -24.45
N GLY A 707 18.83 -8.51 -24.10
CA GLY A 707 19.43 -9.51 -23.22
C GLY A 707 19.62 -10.87 -23.90
N GLY A 708 19.56 -11.94 -23.11
CA GLY A 708 19.69 -13.33 -23.58
C GLY A 708 18.42 -13.94 -24.19
N GLY A 709 17.44 -13.13 -24.59
CA GLY A 709 16.16 -13.59 -25.12
C GLY A 709 14.97 -13.44 -24.16
N GLY A 710 13.82 -13.93 -24.59
CA GLY A 710 12.53 -13.79 -23.90
C GLY A 710 11.58 -12.77 -24.54
N ASP A 711 10.29 -13.06 -24.47
CA ASP A 711 9.18 -12.24 -24.95
C ASP A 711 8.27 -11.79 -23.77
N ALA A 712 7.21 -11.05 -24.06
CA ALA A 712 6.27 -10.55 -23.05
C ALA A 712 5.64 -11.66 -22.16
N ALA A 713 5.56 -12.90 -22.65
CA ALA A 713 4.99 -14.05 -21.92
C ALA A 713 6.04 -14.86 -21.13
N SER A 714 7.32 -14.75 -21.50
CA SER A 714 8.40 -15.61 -21.02
C SER A 714 8.62 -15.58 -19.50
N ALA A 715 8.40 -14.42 -18.85
CA ALA A 715 8.54 -14.29 -17.39
C ALA A 715 7.46 -15.08 -16.63
N GLN A 716 6.22 -15.03 -17.10
CA GLN A 716 5.10 -15.74 -16.51
C GLN A 716 5.15 -17.25 -16.81
N GLU A 717 5.56 -17.63 -18.02
CA GLU A 717 5.80 -19.02 -18.39
C GLU A 717 6.92 -19.65 -17.57
N ALA A 718 8.02 -18.93 -17.30
CA ALA A 718 9.09 -19.41 -16.42
C ALA A 718 8.58 -19.65 -14.98
N LEU A 719 7.74 -18.75 -14.45
CA LEU A 719 7.09 -18.92 -13.15
C LEU A 719 6.14 -20.13 -13.14
N GLN A 720 5.35 -20.35 -14.19
CA GLN A 720 4.46 -21.52 -14.28
C GLN A 720 5.26 -22.83 -14.43
N ALA A 721 6.29 -22.86 -15.27
CA ALA A 721 7.16 -24.01 -15.47
C ALA A 721 7.87 -24.42 -14.18
N SER A 722 8.30 -23.46 -13.35
CA SER A 722 8.89 -23.72 -12.03
C SER A 722 7.91 -24.36 -11.03
N ARG A 723 6.61 -24.15 -11.20
CA ARG A 723 5.54 -24.66 -10.33
C ARG A 723 4.93 -25.98 -10.81
N SER A 724 5.14 -26.36 -12.08
CA SER A 724 4.57 -27.57 -12.67
C SER A 724 5.49 -28.79 -12.50
N PHE A 725 5.07 -29.78 -11.70
CA PHE A 725 5.71 -31.10 -11.56
C PHE A 725 5.40 -32.07 -12.73
N LYS A 726 5.25 -31.59 -13.97
CA LYS A 726 4.99 -32.51 -15.10
C LYS A 726 6.26 -33.30 -15.43
N ARG A 727 6.15 -34.64 -15.42
CA ARG A 727 7.21 -35.57 -15.83
C ARG A 727 7.71 -35.20 -17.23
N ARG A 728 9.01 -34.91 -17.33
CA ARG A 728 9.71 -34.68 -18.60
C ARG A 728 9.60 -35.94 -19.48
N PRO A 729 9.14 -35.84 -20.74
CA PRO A 729 9.17 -36.99 -21.65
C PRO A 729 10.62 -37.34 -21.99
N ARG A 730 10.94 -38.64 -22.08
CA ARG A 730 12.24 -39.13 -22.61
C ARG A 730 12.25 -38.91 -24.11
N LEU A 731 12.93 -37.88 -24.57
CA LEU A 731 13.23 -37.63 -25.99
C LEU A 731 14.62 -38.20 -26.34
N PRO A 732 14.88 -38.57 -27.61
CA PRO A 732 16.21 -39.01 -28.06
C PRO A 732 17.28 -37.91 -27.87
N ASP A 733 18.54 -38.32 -27.62
CA ASP A 733 19.69 -37.48 -27.20
C ASP A 733 20.01 -36.26 -28.12
N SER A 734 19.40 -36.17 -29.29
CA SER A 734 19.57 -35.07 -30.25
C SER A 734 18.58 -33.90 -30.06
N GLU A 735 17.47 -34.07 -29.34
CA GLU A 735 16.42 -33.04 -29.22
C GLU A 735 16.38 -32.39 -27.82
N VAL A 736 16.79 -31.12 -27.75
CA VAL A 736 16.74 -30.33 -26.50
C VAL A 736 15.30 -29.85 -26.25
N HIS A 737 14.72 -30.26 -25.12
CA HIS A 737 13.39 -29.82 -24.70
C HIS A 737 13.38 -28.32 -24.35
N TRP A 738 12.52 -27.54 -25.01
CA TRP A 738 12.47 -26.07 -24.90
C TRP A 738 12.29 -25.55 -23.46
N ASP A 739 11.49 -26.23 -22.64
CA ASP A 739 11.23 -25.85 -21.24
C ASP A 739 12.41 -26.15 -20.30
N GLY A 740 13.37 -26.99 -20.72
CA GLY A 740 14.60 -27.25 -19.97
C GLY A 740 15.68 -26.18 -20.19
N ILE A 741 15.48 -25.27 -21.14
CA ILE A 741 16.43 -24.22 -21.50
C ILE A 741 16.16 -22.99 -20.63
N VAL A 742 17.09 -22.69 -19.74
CA VAL A 742 17.11 -21.46 -18.92
C VAL A 742 17.99 -20.43 -19.61
N ILE A 743 17.49 -19.21 -19.75
CA ILE A 743 18.24 -18.09 -20.33
C ILE A 743 19.39 -17.74 -19.40
N GLN A 744 20.61 -17.74 -19.93
CA GLN A 744 21.81 -17.29 -19.23
C GLN A 744 22.47 -16.26 -20.13
N ALA A 745 22.15 -14.99 -19.86
CA ALA A 745 22.58 -13.84 -20.68
C ALA A 745 23.95 -13.28 -20.30
N SER A 746 24.57 -13.77 -19.23
CA SER A 746 25.82 -13.21 -18.73
C SER A 746 26.78 -14.23 -18.15
N THR A 747 28.08 -13.95 -18.24
CA THR A 747 29.15 -14.74 -17.62
C THR A 747 30.28 -13.86 -17.10
N MET A 748 31.06 -14.34 -16.12
CA MET A 748 32.24 -13.67 -15.60
C MET A 748 33.51 -14.30 -16.17
N ILE A 749 34.49 -13.49 -16.54
CA ILE A 749 35.82 -13.99 -16.89
C ILE A 749 36.69 -13.96 -15.63
N ILE A 750 37.23 -15.10 -15.25
CA ILE A 750 38.12 -15.25 -14.09
C ILE A 750 39.54 -15.59 -14.52
N SER A 751 40.51 -15.27 -13.66
CA SER A 751 41.91 -15.59 -13.93
C SER A 751 42.11 -17.09 -14.11
N ARG A 752 43.14 -17.45 -14.87
CA ARG A 752 43.61 -18.82 -15.01
C ARG A 752 43.87 -19.45 -13.64
N VAL A 753 43.52 -20.73 -13.49
CA VAL A 753 43.82 -21.48 -12.26
C VAL A 753 45.33 -21.60 -12.11
N PRO A 754 45.93 -21.14 -11.00
CA PRO A 754 47.37 -21.25 -10.79
C PRO A 754 47.79 -22.70 -10.52
N ASN A 755 48.84 -23.19 -11.18
CA ASN A 755 49.43 -24.50 -10.85
C ASN A 755 50.71 -24.35 -10.00
N VAL A 756 50.58 -23.76 -8.82
CA VAL A 756 51.66 -23.54 -7.85
C VAL A 756 51.18 -23.97 -6.46
N SER A 757 51.99 -24.74 -5.73
CA SER A 757 51.71 -25.16 -4.35
C SER A 757 52.52 -24.31 -3.35
N VAL A 758 51.89 -23.95 -2.23
CA VAL A 758 52.49 -23.19 -1.14
C VAL A 758 52.28 -24.00 0.15
N HIS A 759 53.35 -24.30 0.88
CA HIS A 759 53.30 -25.09 2.12
C HIS A 759 53.90 -24.30 3.27
N LEU A 760 53.21 -24.27 4.42
CA LEU A 760 53.61 -23.58 5.64
C LEU A 760 53.92 -24.64 6.73
N ARG A 761 55.12 -24.61 7.33
CA ARG A 761 55.52 -25.49 8.44
C ARG A 761 55.79 -24.67 9.70
N HIS A 762 55.17 -25.05 10.82
CA HIS A 762 55.30 -24.41 12.14
C HIS A 762 54.81 -25.37 13.25
N ASP A 763 55.22 -25.13 14.51
CA ASP A 763 54.88 -25.98 15.67
C ASP A 763 54.00 -25.21 16.67
N PRO A 764 52.65 -25.31 16.66
CA PRO A 764 51.77 -24.60 17.60
C PRO A 764 51.64 -25.32 18.95
N PRO A 765 51.30 -24.64 20.07
CA PRO A 765 51.03 -23.20 20.21
C PRO A 765 52.28 -22.35 20.50
N ALA A 766 52.20 -21.04 20.29
CA ALA A 766 53.25 -20.09 20.65
C ALA A 766 53.13 -19.70 22.14
N LEU A 767 54.23 -19.66 22.90
CA LEU A 767 54.18 -19.16 24.28
C LEU A 767 54.33 -17.64 24.33
N THR A 768 53.65 -16.99 25.27
CA THR A 768 53.82 -15.55 25.50
C THR A 768 55.29 -15.19 25.75
N ASN A 769 55.78 -14.17 25.03
CA ASN A 769 57.16 -13.69 25.02
C ASN A 769 58.23 -14.61 24.41
N GLU A 770 57.86 -15.75 23.82
CA GLU A 770 58.77 -16.62 23.05
C GLU A 770 58.95 -16.14 21.60
N MET A 771 60.08 -16.50 20.97
CA MET A 771 60.35 -16.28 19.54
C MET A 771 59.87 -17.49 18.70
N TYR A 772 58.76 -17.33 17.99
CA TYR A 772 58.09 -18.39 17.23
C TYR A 772 58.57 -18.54 15.78
N CYS A 773 58.92 -19.75 15.34
CA CYS A 773 59.48 -20.00 14.00
C CYS A 773 58.44 -20.47 12.96
N LEU A 774 58.42 -19.86 11.76
CA LEU A 774 57.56 -20.26 10.64
C LEU A 774 58.36 -20.41 9.33
N VAL A 775 58.12 -21.50 8.58
CA VAL A 775 58.82 -21.82 7.31
C VAL A 775 57.83 -21.88 6.14
N VAL A 776 58.09 -21.11 5.08
CA VAL A 776 57.26 -21.06 3.86
C VAL A 776 58.00 -21.68 2.67
N THR A 777 57.38 -22.67 2.01
CA THR A 777 57.91 -23.33 0.81
C THR A 777 56.97 -23.14 -0.38
N VAL A 778 57.47 -22.65 -1.51
CA VAL A 778 56.68 -22.44 -2.76
C VAL A 778 57.24 -23.34 -3.86
N GLN A 779 56.40 -24.16 -4.49
CA GLN A 779 56.78 -25.06 -5.59
C GLN A 779 55.88 -24.85 -6.81
N SER A 780 56.49 -24.63 -7.98
CA SER A 780 55.76 -24.47 -9.24
C SER A 780 55.58 -25.81 -9.96
N HIS A 781 54.39 -26.03 -10.50
CA HIS A 781 54.03 -27.18 -11.35
C HIS A 781 53.57 -26.73 -12.75
N GLU A 782 53.82 -25.47 -13.14
CA GLU A 782 53.47 -24.95 -14.46
C GLU A 782 54.34 -25.55 -15.58
N LYS A 783 53.75 -25.74 -16.77
CA LYS A 783 54.45 -26.29 -17.94
C LYS A 783 55.37 -25.28 -18.65
N THR A 784 55.11 -23.98 -18.47
CA THR A 784 55.89 -22.89 -19.06
C THR A 784 56.57 -22.06 -17.97
N LEU A 785 57.66 -21.37 -18.32
CA LEU A 785 58.45 -20.61 -17.37
C LEU A 785 57.64 -19.44 -16.79
N ILE A 786 57.44 -19.46 -15.47
CA ILE A 786 56.78 -18.41 -14.72
C ILE A 786 57.68 -17.15 -14.65
N ARG A 787 57.11 -15.96 -14.85
CA ARG A 787 57.79 -14.65 -14.77
C ARG A 787 57.22 -13.78 -13.65
N ASP A 788 58.00 -12.83 -13.14
CA ASP A 788 57.60 -11.82 -12.14
C ASP A 788 56.92 -12.39 -10.87
N VAL A 789 57.53 -13.42 -10.26
CA VAL A 789 57.02 -14.03 -9.02
C VAL A 789 57.18 -13.05 -7.85
N LYS A 790 56.06 -12.60 -7.29
CA LYS A 790 56.00 -11.73 -6.11
C LYS A 790 55.36 -12.46 -4.93
N LEU A 791 56.12 -12.60 -3.84
CA LEU A 791 55.66 -13.11 -2.56
C LEU A 791 55.36 -11.91 -1.64
N THR A 792 54.09 -11.66 -1.35
CA THR A 792 53.67 -10.55 -0.48
C THR A 792 53.49 -11.07 0.94
N ALA A 793 54.63 -11.31 1.59
CA ALA A 793 54.78 -11.52 3.04
C ALA A 793 56.02 -10.76 3.58
N GLY A 794 56.57 -9.82 2.79
CA GLY A 794 57.76 -9.04 3.15
C GLY A 794 59.13 -9.74 2.95
N LEU A 795 59.25 -10.87 2.24
CA LEU A 795 60.51 -11.64 2.14
C LEU A 795 60.77 -12.32 0.78
N LYS A 796 62.06 -12.62 0.52
CA LYS A 796 62.57 -13.46 -0.58
C LYS A 796 62.51 -14.97 -0.21
N PRO A 797 62.44 -15.90 -1.18
CA PRO A 797 62.33 -17.35 -0.91
C PRO A 797 63.52 -17.91 -0.10
N GLY A 798 63.27 -18.79 0.88
CA GLY A 798 64.28 -19.65 1.53
C GLY A 798 64.89 -19.19 2.87
N LYS A 799 64.25 -18.31 3.66
CA LYS A 799 64.75 -17.86 4.98
C LYS A 799 63.82 -18.24 6.15
N LEU A 800 64.40 -18.51 7.33
CA LEU A 800 63.72 -18.73 8.62
C LEU A 800 63.12 -17.40 9.14
N PHE A 801 61.92 -17.45 9.71
CA PHE A 801 61.21 -16.28 10.25
C PHE A 801 60.88 -16.49 11.73
N PHE A 802 61.22 -15.52 12.58
CA PHE A 802 60.90 -15.52 14.01
C PHE A 802 59.93 -14.38 14.37
N SER A 803 58.87 -14.68 15.11
CA SER A 803 57.86 -13.72 15.58
C SER A 803 57.69 -13.79 17.09
N LYS A 804 57.69 -12.65 17.78
CA LYS A 804 57.43 -12.57 19.23
C LYS A 804 55.99 -12.15 19.52
N PHE A 805 55.27 -12.96 20.30
CA PHE A 805 53.88 -12.70 20.68
C PHE A 805 53.78 -12.23 22.13
N HIS A 806 53.22 -11.04 22.37
CA HIS A 806 53.10 -10.44 23.71
C HIS A 806 51.68 -10.54 24.29
N LEU A 807 50.68 -10.83 23.45
CA LEU A 807 49.26 -10.85 23.80
C LEU A 807 48.70 -12.24 23.50
N LEU A 808 47.88 -12.74 24.42
CA LEU A 808 47.15 -14.00 24.28
C LEU A 808 46.13 -13.93 23.13
N GLY A 809 45.90 -15.06 22.47
CA GLY A 809 44.86 -15.20 21.43
C GLY A 809 45.35 -15.73 20.09
N SER A 810 44.41 -15.80 19.14
CA SER A 810 44.61 -16.39 17.81
C SER A 810 44.92 -15.31 16.76
N ARG A 811 45.94 -15.54 15.92
CA ARG A 811 46.34 -14.63 14.83
C ARG A 811 46.46 -15.37 13.50
N MET A 812 45.86 -14.80 12.45
CA MET A 812 45.96 -15.33 11.08
C MET A 812 47.10 -14.71 10.30
N PHE A 813 47.88 -15.54 9.62
CA PHE A 813 48.96 -15.16 8.71
C PHE A 813 48.58 -15.55 7.28
N LEU A 814 48.59 -14.59 6.35
CA LEU A 814 48.31 -14.78 4.93
C LEU A 814 49.61 -14.73 4.13
N VAL A 815 49.84 -15.75 3.29
CA VAL A 815 50.94 -15.80 2.34
C VAL A 815 50.38 -15.70 0.92
N TYR A 816 50.70 -14.62 0.21
CA TYR A 816 50.22 -14.35 -1.14
C TYR A 816 51.35 -14.46 -2.17
N VAL A 817 51.20 -15.35 -3.16
CA VAL A 817 52.11 -15.53 -4.29
C VAL A 817 51.43 -15.06 -5.57
N SER A 818 52.03 -14.17 -6.35
CA SER A 818 51.54 -13.77 -7.67
C SER A 818 52.60 -13.92 -8.75
N TYR A 819 52.20 -14.23 -9.98
CA TYR A 819 53.11 -14.45 -11.09
C TYR A 819 52.45 -14.28 -12.48
N LEU A 820 53.28 -14.18 -13.52
CA LEU A 820 52.88 -14.06 -14.93
C LEU A 820 53.27 -15.30 -15.73
N ILE A 821 52.40 -15.71 -16.67
CA ILE A 821 52.62 -16.87 -17.53
C ILE A 821 52.07 -16.64 -18.95
N ASN A 822 52.84 -17.04 -19.96
CA ASN A 822 52.40 -16.97 -21.36
C ASN A 822 51.77 -18.32 -21.75
N THR A 823 50.58 -18.28 -22.37
CA THR A 823 49.86 -19.45 -22.89
C THR A 823 49.30 -19.17 -24.29
N THR A 824 49.19 -20.21 -25.12
CA THR A 824 48.63 -20.13 -26.48
C THR A 824 47.28 -20.83 -26.55
N ILE A 825 46.20 -20.13 -26.91
CA ILE A 825 44.85 -20.69 -27.06
C ILE A 825 44.33 -20.39 -28.47
N GLU A 826 43.94 -21.43 -29.21
CA GLU A 826 43.49 -21.35 -30.62
C GLU A 826 44.39 -20.46 -31.51
N GLY A 827 45.72 -20.52 -31.31
CA GLY A 827 46.71 -19.78 -32.11
C GLY A 827 46.99 -18.34 -31.67
N LYS A 828 46.36 -17.84 -30.58
CA LYS A 828 46.66 -16.52 -29.98
C LYS A 828 47.50 -16.67 -28.71
N GLU A 829 48.60 -15.92 -28.61
CA GLU A 829 49.40 -15.80 -27.38
C GLU A 829 48.73 -14.85 -26.39
N ILE A 830 48.57 -15.31 -25.15
CA ILE A 830 47.94 -14.58 -24.05
C ILE A 830 48.87 -14.60 -22.84
N VAL A 831 49.07 -13.42 -22.21
CA VAL A 831 49.82 -13.28 -20.96
C VAL A 831 48.84 -13.26 -19.78
N CYS A 832 48.83 -14.32 -19.00
CA CYS A 832 47.93 -14.46 -17.84
C CYS A 832 48.64 -14.06 -16.55
N LYS A 833 47.94 -13.29 -15.69
CA LYS A 833 48.36 -13.02 -14.31
C LYS A 833 47.65 -14.00 -13.37
N CYS A 834 48.43 -14.81 -12.67
CA CYS A 834 47.96 -15.83 -11.74
C CYS A 834 48.36 -15.45 -10.31
N HIS A 835 47.58 -15.87 -9.32
CA HIS A 835 47.93 -15.71 -7.91
C HIS A 835 47.39 -16.86 -7.07
N LYS A 836 48.10 -17.20 -5.98
CA LYS A 836 47.77 -18.25 -5.02
C LYS A 836 48.03 -17.76 -3.61
N ASP A 837 47.05 -17.94 -2.74
CA ASP A 837 47.10 -17.58 -1.33
C ASP A 837 46.97 -18.83 -0.43
N GLU A 838 47.65 -18.78 0.72
CA GLU A 838 47.55 -19.76 1.82
C GLU A 838 47.51 -19.02 3.16
N THR A 839 46.65 -19.46 4.07
CA THR A 839 46.46 -18.85 5.40
C THR A 839 46.71 -19.85 6.52
N VAL A 840 47.35 -19.40 7.60
CA VAL A 840 47.57 -20.21 8.81
C VAL A 840 47.22 -19.43 10.07
N THR A 841 46.64 -20.12 11.04
CA THR A 841 46.19 -19.54 12.31
C THR A 841 47.08 -20.03 13.45
N ILE A 842 47.65 -19.11 14.22
CA ILE A 842 48.59 -19.41 15.33
C ILE A 842 47.98 -18.92 16.65
N GLU A 843 47.93 -19.81 17.65
CA GLU A 843 47.42 -19.52 18.99
C GLU A 843 48.57 -19.21 19.98
N THR A 844 48.40 -18.15 20.78
CA THR A 844 49.37 -17.75 21.82
C THR A 844 48.83 -18.05 23.23
N VAL A 845 49.59 -18.78 24.06
CA VAL A 845 49.18 -19.29 25.38
C VAL A 845 50.13 -18.81 26.51
N PHE A 846 49.61 -18.73 27.74
CA PHE A 846 50.37 -18.34 28.94
C PHE A 846 51.08 -19.56 29.55
N PRO A 847 52.34 -19.44 30.06
CA PRO A 847 53.17 -20.60 30.38
C PRO A 847 52.85 -21.32 31.72
N PHE A 848 52.25 -20.64 32.71
CA PHE A 848 51.99 -21.20 34.05
C PHE A 848 50.60 -20.87 34.59
N ASP A 849 50.05 -21.74 35.43
CA ASP A 849 48.84 -21.52 36.22
C ASP A 849 49.19 -21.58 37.73
N VAL A 850 48.58 -20.73 38.57
CA VAL A 850 48.98 -20.57 39.99
C VAL A 850 47.77 -20.50 40.92
N ALA A 851 47.80 -21.30 41.99
CA ALA A 851 46.76 -21.34 43.03
C ALA A 851 47.32 -20.99 44.42
N VAL A 852 46.51 -20.33 45.28
CA VAL A 852 46.94 -19.83 46.60
C VAL A 852 45.91 -20.11 47.69
N LYS A 853 46.36 -20.49 48.91
CA LYS A 853 45.49 -20.79 50.07
C LYS A 853 45.99 -20.15 51.38
N PHE A 854 45.05 -19.74 52.25
CA PHE A 854 45.30 -19.21 53.60
C PHE A 854 44.82 -20.18 54.69
N VAL A 855 45.69 -20.52 55.63
CA VAL A 855 45.38 -21.48 56.71
C VAL A 855 45.85 -21.00 58.09
N SER A 856 45.16 -21.42 59.15
CA SER A 856 45.51 -21.09 60.54
C SER A 856 46.77 -21.82 60.99
N THR A 857 47.31 -21.46 62.16
CA THR A 857 48.42 -22.21 62.79
C THR A 857 48.06 -23.65 63.16
N LYS A 858 46.78 -24.02 63.11
CA LYS A 858 46.28 -25.39 63.26
C LYS A 858 45.90 -26.04 61.92
N PHE A 859 46.30 -25.45 60.79
CA PHE A 859 46.02 -25.91 59.42
C PHE A 859 44.54 -25.95 59.04
N GLU A 860 43.70 -25.16 59.71
CA GLU A 860 42.30 -24.98 59.33
C GLU A 860 42.19 -23.85 58.29
N HIS A 861 41.32 -24.01 57.30
CA HIS A 861 41.11 -23.01 56.26
C HIS A 861 40.56 -21.70 56.84
N LEU A 862 41.18 -20.58 56.49
CA LEU A 862 40.76 -19.26 56.93
C LEU A 862 40.08 -18.50 55.80
N GLU A 863 38.79 -18.21 55.95
CA GLU A 863 38.07 -17.30 55.05
C GLU A 863 38.37 -15.83 55.34
N ARG A 864 38.69 -15.50 56.60
CA ARG A 864 39.04 -14.14 57.06
C ARG A 864 40.20 -14.19 58.04
N VAL A 865 41.03 -13.15 57.98
CA VAL A 865 42.16 -12.96 58.89
C VAL A 865 41.79 -11.85 59.89
N TYR A 866 42.15 -12.01 61.15
CA TYR A 866 41.90 -11.01 62.20
C TYR A 866 43.22 -10.39 62.64
N ALA A 867 43.19 -9.11 63.02
CA ALA A 867 44.38 -8.44 63.53
C ALA A 867 44.90 -9.17 64.77
N ASP A 868 46.23 -9.28 64.87
CA ASP A 868 46.94 -9.91 65.97
C ASP A 868 46.73 -11.43 66.13
N ILE A 869 46.29 -12.13 65.07
CA ILE A 869 46.18 -13.60 65.01
C ILE A 869 47.03 -14.16 63.85
N PRO A 870 48.02 -15.06 64.10
CA PRO A 870 48.93 -15.58 63.05
C PRO A 870 48.29 -16.60 62.09
N PHE A 871 48.73 -16.61 60.81
CA PHE A 871 48.29 -17.51 59.73
C PHE A 871 49.39 -17.83 58.68
N LEU A 872 49.23 -18.89 57.86
CA LEU A 872 50.16 -19.40 56.82
C LEU A 872 49.65 -19.17 55.38
N LEU A 873 50.58 -18.99 54.42
CA LEU A 873 50.32 -18.84 52.97
C LEU A 873 50.93 -20.00 52.18
N MET A 874 50.13 -20.67 51.33
CA MET A 874 50.60 -21.76 50.45
C MET A 874 50.35 -21.43 48.97
N THR A 875 51.35 -21.62 48.11
CA THR A 875 51.27 -21.38 46.65
C THR A 875 51.63 -22.61 45.82
N ASP A 876 50.77 -22.98 44.87
CA ASP A 876 50.91 -24.10 43.93
C ASP A 876 51.14 -23.57 42.51
N LEU A 877 52.20 -24.03 41.82
CA LEU A 877 52.52 -23.62 40.45
C LEU A 877 52.45 -24.81 39.49
N LEU A 878 51.59 -24.69 38.48
CA LEU A 878 51.33 -25.71 37.46
C LEU A 878 51.83 -25.23 36.10
N SER A 879 52.51 -26.09 35.34
CA SER A 879 52.91 -25.78 33.96
C SER A 879 51.70 -25.88 33.03
N ALA A 880 51.32 -24.77 32.40
CA ALA A 880 50.26 -24.73 31.39
C ALA A 880 50.81 -24.95 29.95
N SER A 881 52.14 -25.00 29.80
CA SER A 881 52.82 -25.28 28.53
C SER A 881 52.76 -26.79 28.17
N PRO A 882 52.46 -27.15 26.91
CA PRO A 882 52.59 -28.52 26.41
C PRO A 882 54.06 -28.95 26.22
N TRP A 883 54.99 -28.00 26.24
CA TRP A 883 56.43 -28.22 26.11
C TRP A 883 57.12 -28.21 27.47
N ALA A 884 58.21 -28.97 27.61
CA ALA A 884 59.00 -28.99 28.82
C ALA A 884 59.67 -27.63 29.08
N LEU A 885 59.30 -26.99 30.20
CA LEU A 885 59.88 -25.74 30.67
C LEU A 885 60.85 -26.01 31.82
N THR A 886 62.01 -25.35 31.81
CA THR A 886 62.95 -25.40 32.94
C THR A 886 62.85 -24.10 33.73
N ILE A 887 62.49 -24.20 35.02
CA ILE A 887 62.44 -23.06 35.95
C ILE A 887 63.85 -22.79 36.47
N VAL A 888 64.31 -21.55 36.34
CA VAL A 888 65.63 -21.08 36.76
C VAL A 888 65.59 -20.49 38.18
N SER A 889 64.52 -19.77 38.54
CA SER A 889 64.32 -19.20 39.89
C SER A 889 62.85 -18.83 40.16
N SER A 890 62.45 -18.82 41.43
CA SER A 890 61.16 -18.31 41.92
C SER A 890 61.33 -17.42 43.17
N GLU A 891 60.57 -16.32 43.26
CA GLU A 891 60.64 -15.35 44.36
C GLU A 891 59.24 -14.82 44.74
N LEU A 892 58.94 -14.74 46.05
CA LEU A 892 57.71 -14.13 46.59
C LEU A 892 58.01 -12.75 47.20
N GLN A 893 57.28 -11.72 46.78
CA GLN A 893 57.44 -10.35 47.26
C GLN A 893 56.26 -9.96 48.16
N LEU A 894 56.51 -9.79 49.47
CA LEU A 894 55.53 -9.46 50.51
C LEU A 894 55.27 -7.95 50.63
N ALA A 895 54.09 -7.58 51.13
CA ALA A 895 53.71 -6.20 51.41
C ALA A 895 54.38 -5.65 52.69
N PRO A 896 54.60 -4.32 52.81
CA PRO A 896 55.30 -3.72 53.96
C PRO A 896 54.59 -3.88 55.32
N SER A 897 53.27 -4.12 55.32
CA SER A 897 52.43 -4.25 56.52
C SER A 897 52.38 -5.68 57.08
N MET A 898 53.18 -6.60 56.52
CA MET A 898 53.31 -7.97 57.00
C MET A 898 54.71 -8.21 57.55
N THR A 899 54.79 -8.82 58.72
CA THR A 899 56.06 -9.28 59.30
C THR A 899 56.08 -10.81 59.32
N PRO A 900 57.07 -11.46 58.69
CA PRO A 900 57.26 -12.90 58.83
C PRO A 900 57.70 -13.22 60.26
N MET A 901 57.02 -14.17 60.92
CA MET A 901 57.29 -14.53 62.32
C MET A 901 58.44 -15.54 62.47
N ASP A 902 58.78 -16.31 61.42
CA ASP A 902 59.93 -17.24 61.37
C ASP A 902 60.43 -17.43 59.93
N GLN A 903 61.73 -17.68 59.70
CA GLN A 903 62.26 -18.10 58.39
C GLN A 903 62.26 -19.63 58.31
N LEU A 904 61.25 -20.22 57.66
CA LEU A 904 61.35 -21.61 57.19
C LEU A 904 61.98 -21.60 55.78
N GLU A 905 63.10 -22.31 55.60
CA GLU A 905 63.65 -22.57 54.27
C GLU A 905 62.64 -23.40 53.46
N SER A 906 62.34 -22.95 52.23
CA SER A 906 61.48 -23.69 51.31
C SER A 906 62.16 -25.00 50.89
N GLN A 907 61.64 -26.14 51.32
CA GLN A 907 61.99 -27.42 50.70
C GLN A 907 61.10 -27.64 49.48
N VAL A 908 61.67 -27.53 48.28
CA VAL A 908 61.04 -27.99 47.05
C VAL A 908 61.58 -29.39 46.78
N ASP A 909 60.82 -30.42 47.13
CA ASP A 909 61.06 -31.77 46.60
C ASP A 909 59.84 -32.20 45.77
N ARG A 910 60.08 -32.96 44.71
CA ARG A 910 59.19 -33.17 43.56
C ARG A 910 57.70 -33.36 43.92
N GLY A 911 56.96 -32.25 43.91
CA GLY A 911 55.51 -32.23 44.15
C GLY A 911 55.05 -30.91 44.78
N GLU A 912 54.68 -29.96 43.93
CA GLU A 912 53.73 -28.84 44.15
C GLU A 912 53.35 -28.55 45.61
N ASN A 913 54.05 -27.62 46.26
CA ASN A 913 53.57 -26.77 47.37
C ASN A 913 54.75 -25.90 47.85
N VAL A 914 54.66 -24.58 47.74
CA VAL A 914 55.57 -23.67 48.48
C VAL A 914 54.79 -23.09 49.65
N ALA A 915 55.12 -23.52 50.87
CA ALA A 915 54.56 -22.96 52.09
C ALA A 915 55.47 -21.86 52.63
N HIS A 916 54.90 -20.69 52.88
CA HIS A 916 55.60 -19.55 53.47
C HIS A 916 55.13 -19.29 54.91
N SER A 917 56.04 -18.71 55.70
CA SER A 917 56.00 -18.56 57.16
C SER A 917 54.74 -17.89 57.74
N PRO A 918 54.41 -18.16 59.03
CA PRO A 918 53.33 -17.47 59.71
C PRO A 918 53.56 -15.96 59.71
N SER A 919 52.52 -15.17 59.48
CA SER A 919 52.65 -13.70 59.38
C SER A 919 51.56 -12.97 60.16
N LEU A 920 51.91 -11.83 60.75
CA LEU A 920 50.96 -10.89 61.33
C LEU A 920 50.71 -9.73 60.37
N ALA A 921 49.50 -9.17 60.44
CA ALA A 921 49.10 -8.06 59.62
C ALA A 921 48.40 -6.98 60.46
N GLU A 922 48.86 -5.74 60.28
CA GLU A 922 48.14 -4.54 60.71
C GLU A 922 47.66 -3.79 59.46
N GLY A 923 46.35 -3.72 59.23
CA GLY A 923 45.76 -2.96 58.11
C GLY A 923 44.67 -3.68 57.33
N ARG A 924 43.93 -2.97 56.47
CA ARG A 924 42.67 -3.48 55.88
C ARG A 924 42.77 -4.30 54.60
N VAL A 925 43.79 -4.12 53.75
CA VAL A 925 43.94 -4.90 52.48
C VAL A 925 45.42 -5.10 52.12
N ILE A 926 45.80 -6.29 51.65
CA ILE A 926 47.19 -6.67 51.33
C ILE A 926 47.31 -7.22 49.88
N CYS A 927 48.45 -6.99 49.21
CA CYS A 927 48.78 -7.52 47.86
C CYS A 927 50.17 -8.17 47.86
N ILE A 928 50.31 -9.32 47.17
CA ILE A 928 51.55 -10.13 47.14
C ILE A 928 51.83 -10.53 45.68
N CYS A 929 53.10 -10.52 45.25
CA CYS A 929 53.52 -10.90 43.89
C CYS A 929 54.45 -12.12 43.90
N PHE A 930 54.35 -12.97 42.87
CA PHE A 930 55.19 -14.15 42.66
C PHE A 930 55.87 -14.08 41.28
N VAL A 931 57.20 -14.15 41.25
CA VAL A 931 58.00 -14.01 40.01
C VAL A 931 58.69 -15.33 39.68
N VAL A 932 58.58 -15.78 38.42
CA VAL A 932 59.14 -17.05 37.93
C VAL A 932 59.97 -16.83 36.67
N SER A 933 61.24 -17.25 36.68
CA SER A 933 62.14 -17.18 35.51
C SER A 933 62.31 -18.56 34.88
N TRP A 934 62.20 -18.68 33.54
CA TRP A 934 62.18 -19.96 32.83
C TRP A 934 62.79 -19.93 31.41
N THR A 935 63.14 -21.10 30.89
CA THR A 935 63.64 -21.30 29.51
C THR A 935 62.99 -22.51 28.83
N SER A 936 62.78 -22.39 27.51
CA SER A 936 62.40 -23.50 26.62
C SER A 936 63.67 -24.20 26.09
N ALA A 937 63.62 -25.52 25.86
CA ALA A 937 64.77 -26.43 25.66
C ALA A 937 65.60 -26.24 24.36
N MET A 938 65.57 -25.07 23.72
CA MET A 938 66.38 -24.74 22.53
C MET A 938 67.58 -23.87 22.94
N ASP A 939 68.80 -24.34 22.69
CA ASP A 939 70.10 -23.78 23.12
C ASP A 939 70.45 -22.37 22.59
N SER A 940 69.48 -21.59 22.10
CA SER A 940 69.70 -20.25 21.52
C SER A 940 68.64 -19.20 21.86
N ILE A 941 67.78 -19.44 22.87
CA ILE A 941 66.72 -18.50 23.28
C ILE A 941 67.03 -17.89 24.67
N PRO A 942 66.85 -16.58 24.89
CA PRO A 942 67.07 -15.92 26.18
C PRO A 942 66.07 -16.37 27.26
N VAL A 943 66.49 -16.31 28.54
CA VAL A 943 65.65 -16.56 29.73
C VAL A 943 64.46 -15.59 29.76
N ILE A 944 63.27 -16.11 30.01
CA ILE A 944 62.01 -15.36 30.08
C ILE A 944 61.57 -15.26 31.54
N SER A 945 61.23 -14.05 32.00
CA SER A 945 60.67 -13.81 33.35
C SER A 945 59.17 -13.54 33.27
N THR A 946 58.37 -14.29 34.03
CA THR A 946 56.92 -14.12 34.14
C THR A 946 56.55 -13.66 35.56
N VAL A 947 55.80 -12.56 35.66
CA VAL A 947 55.32 -11.98 36.94
C VAL A 947 53.85 -12.35 37.13
N ILE A 948 53.49 -12.83 38.33
CA ILE A 948 52.17 -13.34 38.68
C ILE A 948 51.67 -12.60 39.93
N THR A 949 50.54 -11.90 39.83
CA THR A 949 49.94 -11.14 40.94
C THR A 949 48.94 -12.01 41.71
N LEU A 950 49.05 -12.08 43.04
CA LEU A 950 48.19 -12.92 43.88
C LEU A 950 46.93 -12.15 44.39
N PRO A 951 45.86 -12.85 44.85
CA PRO A 951 44.60 -12.23 45.31
C PRO A 951 44.74 -11.37 46.59
N HIS A 952 43.85 -10.37 46.75
CA HIS A 952 43.80 -9.47 47.91
C HIS A 952 43.12 -10.08 49.15
N VAL A 953 43.60 -9.79 50.37
CA VAL A 953 43.06 -10.28 51.67
C VAL A 953 42.60 -9.14 52.58
N ILE A 954 41.49 -9.29 53.32
CA ILE A 954 40.89 -8.27 54.24
C ILE A 954 41.05 -8.69 55.73
N VAL A 955 41.38 -7.74 56.63
CA VAL A 955 41.61 -7.97 58.08
C VAL A 955 40.60 -7.25 59.00
N GLU A 956 40.08 -7.89 60.08
CA GLU A 956 39.04 -7.37 61.03
C GLU A 956 39.49 -7.29 62.52
N ASN A 957 38.85 -6.42 63.35
CA ASN A 957 39.13 -6.19 64.80
C ASN A 957 37.96 -6.59 65.75
N ILE A 958 38.22 -6.97 67.02
CA ILE A 958 37.22 -7.48 68.00
C ILE A 958 36.93 -6.48 69.15
N PRO A 959 35.66 -6.09 69.44
CA PRO A 959 35.33 -4.99 70.36
C PRO A 959 35.26 -5.34 71.86
N LEU A 960 34.79 -6.54 72.25
CA LEU A 960 34.66 -6.96 73.66
C LEU A 960 35.33 -8.32 73.85
N HIS A 961 36.15 -8.44 74.89
CA HIS A 961 36.79 -9.70 75.27
C HIS A 961 36.13 -10.24 76.54
N VAL A 962 35.79 -11.54 76.55
CA VAL A 962 35.09 -12.17 77.67
C VAL A 962 35.84 -13.41 78.11
N ASN A 963 36.08 -13.51 79.41
CA ASN A 963 36.69 -14.68 80.06
C ASN A 963 35.75 -15.23 81.14
N ALA A 964 35.78 -16.55 81.37
CA ALA A 964 34.92 -17.22 82.33
C ALA A 964 35.74 -18.09 83.29
N ASP A 965 35.66 -17.74 84.57
CA ASP A 965 36.25 -18.49 85.67
C ASP A 965 35.20 -19.46 86.22
N LEU A 966 35.35 -20.73 85.87
CA LEU A 966 34.52 -21.84 86.34
C LEU A 966 35.39 -22.92 86.99
N PRO A 967 34.90 -23.58 88.05
CA PRO A 967 35.55 -24.77 88.60
C PRO A 967 35.67 -25.88 87.56
N SER A 968 36.65 -26.77 87.73
CA SER A 968 36.89 -27.88 86.78
C SER A 968 35.76 -28.92 86.71
N PHE A 969 34.89 -29.01 87.72
CA PHE A 969 33.71 -29.90 87.73
C PHE A 969 32.65 -29.45 88.74
N GLY A 970 31.39 -29.89 88.56
CA GLY A 970 30.29 -29.71 89.52
C GLY A 970 29.82 -31.01 90.18
N ARG A 971 28.94 -30.93 91.19
CA ARG A 971 28.29 -32.08 91.85
C ARG A 971 26.78 -31.89 91.94
N VAL A 972 26.01 -32.96 91.74
CA VAL A 972 24.55 -32.91 91.76
C VAL A 972 24.04 -32.46 93.14
N ARG A 973 23.17 -31.43 93.16
CA ARG A 973 22.57 -30.79 94.34
C ARG A 973 23.52 -29.99 95.25
N GLU A 974 24.70 -29.59 94.76
CA GLU A 974 25.60 -28.64 95.43
C GLU A 974 25.73 -27.31 94.67
N SER A 975 26.08 -26.21 95.36
CA SER A 975 26.27 -24.89 94.72
C SER A 975 27.58 -24.82 93.92
N LEU A 976 27.53 -24.37 92.68
CA LEU A 976 28.63 -24.15 91.74
C LEU A 976 28.73 -22.65 91.38
N PRO A 977 29.62 -21.87 92.02
CA PRO A 977 29.84 -20.47 91.67
C PRO A 977 30.60 -20.34 90.34
N VAL A 978 30.12 -19.48 89.45
CA VAL A 978 30.75 -19.12 88.17
C VAL A 978 30.92 -17.60 88.10
N ARG A 979 32.11 -17.15 87.72
CA ARG A 979 32.45 -15.73 87.53
C ARG A 979 32.71 -15.44 86.06
N TYR A 980 32.07 -14.42 85.53
CA TYR A 980 32.33 -13.90 84.20
C TYR A 980 33.01 -12.54 84.29
N HIS A 981 34.09 -12.39 83.52
CA HIS A 981 34.85 -11.15 83.40
C HIS A 981 34.69 -10.58 82.00
N LEU A 982 34.11 -9.37 81.91
CA LEU A 982 33.85 -8.70 80.64
C LEU A 982 34.78 -7.49 80.52
N GLN A 983 35.76 -7.57 79.60
CA GLN A 983 36.72 -6.49 79.34
C GLN A 983 36.38 -5.73 78.06
N ASN A 984 36.26 -4.40 78.20
CA ASN A 984 36.05 -3.50 77.07
C ASN A 984 37.38 -3.15 76.38
N LYS A 985 37.60 -3.66 75.16
CA LYS A 985 38.77 -3.34 74.33
C LYS A 985 38.56 -2.14 73.41
N THR A 986 37.44 -1.44 73.55
CA THR A 986 37.17 -0.19 72.83
C THR A 986 37.47 1.03 73.69
N ASP A 987 37.77 2.14 73.03
CA ASP A 987 37.98 3.44 73.67
C ASP A 987 36.67 4.13 74.12
N LEU A 988 35.52 3.46 74.01
CA LEU A 988 34.19 4.01 74.30
C LEU A 988 33.46 3.22 75.38
N VAL A 989 32.67 3.92 76.21
CA VAL A 989 31.80 3.27 77.21
C VAL A 989 30.77 2.38 76.51
N GLN A 990 30.68 1.12 76.92
CA GLN A 990 29.74 0.15 76.36
C GLN A 990 28.52 -0.02 77.26
N ASP A 991 27.32 0.19 76.68
CA ASP A 991 26.05 -0.21 77.27
C ASP A 991 25.81 -1.69 76.94
N VAL A 992 25.89 -2.54 77.97
CA VAL A 992 25.82 -3.99 77.83
C VAL A 992 24.54 -4.51 78.46
N GLU A 993 23.75 -5.25 77.69
CA GLU A 993 22.61 -6.00 78.21
C GLU A 993 22.97 -7.49 78.26
N ILE A 994 22.89 -8.06 79.46
CA ILE A 994 23.32 -9.43 79.74
C ILE A 994 22.10 -10.21 80.21
N SER A 995 21.88 -11.37 79.61
CA SER A 995 20.85 -12.31 80.04
C SER A 995 21.41 -13.72 80.14
N VAL A 996 20.94 -14.45 81.15
CA VAL A 996 21.26 -15.87 81.34
C VAL A 996 20.01 -16.70 81.09
N GLU A 997 20.08 -17.62 80.15
CA GLU A 997 18.98 -18.53 79.84
C GLU A 997 18.99 -19.73 80.79
N PRO A 998 17.82 -20.19 81.26
CA PRO A 998 17.74 -21.37 82.10
C PRO A 998 18.16 -22.63 81.32
N SER A 999 18.83 -23.55 82.01
CA SER A 999 19.18 -24.88 81.49
C SER A 999 18.43 -25.93 82.30
N ASP A 1000 17.87 -26.94 81.65
CA ASP A 1000 17.12 -28.02 82.32
C ASP A 1000 18.00 -28.81 83.31
N ALA A 1001 19.33 -28.80 83.10
CA ALA A 1001 20.30 -29.47 83.95
C ALA A 1001 20.75 -28.64 85.16
N PHE A 1002 20.46 -27.33 85.21
CA PHE A 1002 20.91 -26.42 86.28
C PHE A 1002 19.80 -25.46 86.72
N MET A 1003 19.55 -25.42 88.02
CA MET A 1003 18.95 -24.22 88.62
C MET A 1003 20.03 -23.16 88.81
N PHE A 1004 19.69 -21.87 88.76
CA PHE A 1004 20.65 -20.82 89.08
C PHE A 1004 20.09 -19.74 89.99
N SER A 1005 20.99 -19.15 90.76
CA SER A 1005 20.80 -17.98 91.61
C SER A 1005 21.71 -16.86 91.09
N GLY A 1006 21.10 -15.75 90.69
CA GLY A 1006 21.77 -14.59 90.11
C GLY A 1006 20.80 -13.72 89.31
N LEU A 1007 21.28 -12.58 88.79
CA LEU A 1007 20.46 -11.68 87.99
C LEU A 1007 20.16 -12.31 86.63
N LYS A 1008 18.94 -12.81 86.42
CA LYS A 1008 18.53 -13.42 85.14
C LYS A 1008 18.72 -12.49 83.94
N GLN A 1009 18.48 -11.20 84.15
CA GLN A 1009 18.73 -10.15 83.16
C GLN A 1009 19.22 -8.89 83.87
N ILE A 1010 20.30 -8.31 83.38
CA ILE A 1010 20.85 -7.04 83.86
C ILE A 1010 21.26 -6.18 82.67
N ARG A 1011 21.11 -4.87 82.82
CA ARG A 1011 21.71 -3.89 81.92
C ARG A 1011 22.67 -3.02 82.71
N LEU A 1012 23.92 -2.94 82.26
CA LEU A 1012 25.01 -2.22 82.92
C LEU A 1012 25.91 -1.50 81.91
N ARG A 1013 26.77 -0.62 82.41
CA ARG A 1013 27.74 0.13 81.59
C ARG A 1013 29.17 -0.24 81.98
N ILE A 1014 30.00 -0.59 81.00
CA ILE A 1014 31.43 -0.90 81.18
C ILE A 1014 32.26 0.23 80.55
N LEU A 1015 33.16 0.83 81.31
CA LEU A 1015 34.01 1.94 80.85
C LEU A 1015 35.13 1.42 79.90
N PRO A 1016 35.71 2.29 79.05
CA PRO A 1016 36.83 1.92 78.18
C PRO A 1016 37.99 1.28 78.93
N GLY A 1017 38.52 0.16 78.43
CA GLY A 1017 39.65 -0.55 79.04
C GLY A 1017 39.37 -1.24 80.38
N THR A 1018 38.20 -1.03 80.97
CA THR A 1018 37.83 -1.61 82.27
C THR A 1018 37.18 -2.98 82.14
N GLU A 1019 37.19 -3.71 83.26
CA GLU A 1019 36.64 -5.05 83.40
C GLU A 1019 35.48 -5.04 84.40
N GLN A 1020 34.38 -5.69 84.06
CA GLN A 1020 33.22 -5.86 84.92
C GLN A 1020 33.01 -7.33 85.27
N GLU A 1021 32.92 -7.62 86.57
CA GLU A 1021 32.71 -8.98 87.10
C GLU A 1021 31.21 -9.26 87.34
N MET A 1022 30.78 -10.48 87.01
CA MET A 1022 29.45 -11.01 87.30
C MET A 1022 29.52 -12.39 87.95
N LEU A 1023 28.85 -12.55 89.10
CA LEU A 1023 28.78 -13.81 89.85
C LEU A 1023 27.41 -14.48 89.69
N TYR A 1024 27.42 -15.74 89.28
CA TYR A 1024 26.25 -16.62 89.25
C TYR A 1024 26.50 -17.88 90.04
N ASN A 1025 25.53 -18.31 90.85
CA ASN A 1025 25.59 -19.59 91.57
C ASN A 1025 24.68 -20.60 90.88
N PHE A 1026 25.27 -21.58 90.22
CA PHE A 1026 24.57 -22.67 89.55
C PHE A 1026 24.37 -23.86 90.50
N TYR A 1027 23.28 -24.59 90.31
CA TYR A 1027 22.86 -25.72 91.14
C TYR A 1027 22.58 -26.89 90.20
N PRO A 1028 23.55 -27.81 90.01
CA PRO A 1028 23.42 -28.90 89.05
C PRO A 1028 22.36 -29.90 89.52
N LEU A 1029 21.42 -30.26 88.64
CA LEU A 1029 20.36 -31.23 88.90
C LEU A 1029 20.68 -32.62 88.32
N MET A 1030 21.54 -32.69 87.30
CA MET A 1030 21.86 -33.91 86.55
C MET A 1030 23.37 -34.17 86.51
N ALA A 1031 23.79 -35.43 86.55
CA ALA A 1031 25.19 -35.84 86.41
C ALA A 1031 25.59 -36.04 84.93
N GLY A 1032 26.89 -36.10 84.64
CA GLY A 1032 27.47 -36.22 83.30
C GLY A 1032 28.01 -34.90 82.74
N TYR A 1033 28.43 -34.90 81.46
CA TYR A 1033 28.75 -33.66 80.76
C TYR A 1033 27.45 -32.89 80.48
N GLN A 1034 27.26 -31.78 81.18
CA GLN A 1034 26.07 -30.95 81.07
C GLN A 1034 26.43 -29.58 80.48
N GLN A 1035 25.52 -29.05 79.67
CA GLN A 1035 25.67 -27.70 79.14
C GLN A 1035 25.42 -26.67 80.23
N LEU A 1036 26.37 -25.74 80.36
CA LEU A 1036 26.23 -24.61 81.26
C LEU A 1036 25.10 -23.68 80.78
N PRO A 1037 24.37 -23.01 81.69
CA PRO A 1037 23.45 -21.93 81.33
C PRO A 1037 24.10 -20.93 80.38
N SER A 1038 23.48 -20.65 79.22
CA SER A 1038 24.02 -19.78 78.18
C SER A 1038 24.04 -18.32 78.63
N LEU A 1039 25.22 -17.71 78.61
CA LEU A 1039 25.40 -16.27 78.80
C LEU A 1039 25.24 -15.56 77.45
N ASN A 1040 24.20 -14.75 77.33
CA ASN A 1040 23.96 -13.91 76.17
C ASN A 1040 24.36 -12.46 76.50
N ILE A 1041 25.25 -11.89 75.69
CA ILE A 1041 25.72 -10.51 75.83
C ILE A 1041 25.33 -9.75 74.58
N ASN A 1042 24.50 -8.72 74.74
CA ASN A 1042 24.11 -7.83 73.66
C ASN A 1042 24.77 -6.46 73.85
N LEU A 1043 25.53 -6.05 72.84
CA LEU A 1043 26.16 -4.73 72.77
C LEU A 1043 25.31 -3.82 71.89
N LEU A 1044 24.64 -2.84 72.50
CA LEU A 1044 23.73 -1.96 71.77
C LEU A 1044 24.41 -1.13 70.66
N ARG A 1045 25.71 -0.85 70.81
CA ARG A 1045 26.51 -0.13 69.80
C ARG A 1045 27.10 -1.04 68.72
N PHE A 1046 27.19 -2.34 68.96
CA PHE A 1046 27.80 -3.31 68.05
C PHE A 1046 26.87 -4.50 67.83
N PRO A 1047 25.82 -4.34 67.01
CA PRO A 1047 24.84 -5.40 66.76
C PRO A 1047 25.44 -6.63 66.06
N ASN A 1048 26.64 -6.51 65.47
CA ASN A 1048 27.34 -7.61 64.80
C ASN A 1048 28.21 -8.47 65.74
N PHE A 1049 28.28 -8.13 67.03
CA PHE A 1049 28.95 -9.00 68.00
C PHE A 1049 28.08 -10.22 68.27
N THR A 1050 28.41 -11.35 67.65
CA THR A 1050 27.56 -12.56 67.65
C THR A 1050 27.91 -13.52 68.80
N ASN A 1051 26.91 -14.28 69.23
CA ASN A 1051 27.09 -15.40 70.16
C ASN A 1051 28.09 -16.47 69.64
N GLN A 1052 28.34 -16.56 68.33
CA GLN A 1052 29.36 -17.46 67.77
C GLN A 1052 30.79 -17.01 68.09
N LEU A 1053 31.06 -15.71 68.09
CA LEU A 1053 32.35 -15.16 68.53
C LEU A 1053 32.54 -15.38 70.04
N LEU A 1054 31.50 -15.17 70.85
CA LEU A 1054 31.53 -15.44 72.30
C LEU A 1054 31.86 -16.91 72.64
N ARG A 1055 31.31 -17.86 71.89
CA ARG A 1055 31.60 -19.30 72.07
C ARG A 1055 33.06 -19.70 71.78
N ARG A 1056 33.83 -18.86 71.07
CA ARG A 1056 35.27 -19.08 70.88
C ARG A 1056 36.08 -18.72 72.13
N PHE A 1057 35.50 -17.96 73.07
CA PHE A 1057 36.18 -17.47 74.27
C PHE A 1057 35.72 -18.15 75.57
N ILE A 1058 34.50 -18.72 75.62
CA ILE A 1058 33.92 -19.30 76.85
C ILE A 1058 33.62 -20.80 76.64
N PRO A 1059 33.91 -21.67 77.63
CA PRO A 1059 33.54 -23.09 77.56
C PRO A 1059 32.01 -23.29 77.62
N THR A 1060 31.50 -24.20 76.79
CA THR A 1060 30.04 -24.43 76.64
C THR A 1060 29.47 -25.54 77.50
N SER A 1061 30.32 -26.40 78.08
CA SER A 1061 29.89 -27.56 78.87
C SER A 1061 30.85 -27.83 80.02
N ILE A 1062 30.32 -28.43 81.08
CA ILE A 1062 31.07 -28.84 82.27
C ILE A 1062 30.65 -30.25 82.70
N PHE A 1063 31.55 -31.00 83.32
CA PHE A 1063 31.23 -32.31 83.88
C PHE A 1063 30.68 -32.22 85.30
N VAL A 1064 29.54 -32.88 85.57
CA VAL A 1064 28.86 -32.93 86.88
C VAL A 1064 28.86 -34.35 87.43
N LYS A 1065 29.31 -34.55 88.68
CA LYS A 1065 29.40 -35.87 89.34
C LYS A 1065 28.13 -36.20 90.15
N VAL A 1066 27.77 -37.49 90.28
CA VAL A 1066 26.64 -37.99 91.10
C VAL A 1066 26.99 -37.86 92.60
N SER A 1067 26.00 -37.59 93.46
CA SER A 1067 26.17 -37.59 94.92
C SER A 1067 26.09 -39.03 95.45
N ASP A 1068 27.17 -39.52 96.07
CA ASP A 1068 27.26 -40.92 96.54
C ASP A 1068 26.39 -41.19 97.78
N ALA A 1069 25.35 -42.01 97.62
CA ALA A 1069 24.73 -42.77 98.69
C ALA A 1069 24.60 -44.25 98.26
N ASN A 1070 25.43 -45.09 98.87
CA ASN A 1070 25.38 -46.57 98.95
C ASN A 1070 25.70 -47.44 97.71
N GLN A 1071 26.99 -47.78 97.61
CA GLN A 1071 27.60 -49.12 97.58
C GLN A 1071 27.05 -50.27 96.68
N SER A 1072 27.99 -50.78 95.87
CA SER A 1072 28.45 -52.19 95.75
C SER A 1072 28.15 -53.01 94.47
N SER A 1073 29.27 -53.58 93.98
CA SER A 1073 29.51 -54.88 93.32
C SER A 1073 29.10 -55.16 91.84
N HIS A 1074 30.15 -55.17 91.00
CA HIS A 1074 30.61 -56.24 90.09
C HIS A 1074 30.95 -55.80 88.64
N PRO A 1075 32.10 -56.23 88.07
CA PRO A 1075 32.55 -55.91 86.71
C PRO A 1075 32.35 -57.08 85.73
N LEU A 1076 32.25 -56.83 84.41
CA LEU A 1076 32.57 -57.81 83.34
C LEU A 1076 32.65 -57.18 81.93
N SER A 1077 33.86 -57.29 81.36
CA SER A 1077 34.24 -57.78 80.01
C SER A 1077 33.61 -57.22 78.70
N SER A 1078 34.51 -56.57 77.92
CA SER A 1078 34.91 -56.81 76.52
C SER A 1078 33.88 -57.07 75.41
N LEU A 1079 33.99 -56.31 74.30
CA LEU A 1079 34.13 -56.85 72.94
C LEU A 1079 34.61 -55.79 71.94
N LEU A 1080 35.49 -56.26 71.06
CA LEU A 1080 36.27 -55.59 70.01
C LEU A 1080 35.45 -55.20 68.77
N LEU A 1081 35.98 -54.30 67.94
CA LEU A 1081 36.09 -54.39 66.47
C LEU A 1081 37.12 -53.32 65.97
N PRO A 1082 37.79 -53.52 64.81
CA PRO A 1082 39.24 -53.37 64.68
C PRO A 1082 39.69 -52.40 63.58
N THR A 1083 40.99 -52.16 63.58
CA THR A 1083 41.80 -51.55 62.52
C THR A 1083 41.76 -52.33 61.20
N PHE A 1084 41.57 -51.62 60.09
CA PHE A 1084 41.99 -52.06 58.75
C PHE A 1084 42.95 -51.01 58.18
N LYS A 1085 44.15 -51.46 57.79
CA LYS A 1085 45.14 -50.76 56.96
C LYS A 1085 44.79 -50.97 55.49
N LEU A 1086 44.96 -49.93 54.67
CA LEU A 1086 45.40 -50.04 53.26
C LEU A 1086 46.05 -48.73 52.79
N SER A 1087 47.30 -48.91 52.33
CA SER A 1087 48.11 -48.15 51.35
C SER A 1087 48.48 -46.67 51.54
N GLN A 1088 49.79 -46.44 51.34
CA GLN A 1088 50.52 -45.23 50.92
C GLN A 1088 49.74 -44.41 49.87
N HIS A 1089 49.79 -43.08 49.83
CA HIS A 1089 50.93 -42.16 49.84
C HIS A 1089 50.63 -40.88 50.62
#